data_AF-A0A818YCU4-F1
#
_entry.id   AF-A0A818YCU4-F1
#
_cell.length_a   1.000
_cell.length_b   1.000
_cell.length_c   1.000
_cell.angle_alpha   90.00
_cell.angle_beta   90.00
_cell.angle_gamma   90.00
#
_symmetry.space_group_name_H-M   'P 1'
#
loop_
_entity.id
_entity.type
_entity.pdbx_description
1 polymer ?
#
loop_
_entity_poly.entity_id
_entity_poly.type
_entity_poly.pdbx_seq_one_letter_code
_entity_poly.pdbx_strand_id
1 'polypeptide(L)'
;MQQKQRADDLEEELQLLQKHLKATQTKVAEQSQEIANLKATKDIYDAQFANFTDELLNTQAQLKEKDHQVATLCDDLIPRSTNDDVDVLKRELIIVQQRMDEISLEKEQEIEKLRFALMENYQYTEKLNQLENIFNQNLLIYNEMISENTSQIEIGINEIKQFIKLTRERKEKFEIAIKYMRNCRTENQTQIEQLQQTNIQLNNELEQRKQFNDKLSNDLQIEQKQTNSYRNQIESLTNEIHELEKTLNELQNEKNQLIQTKFDGDENDERQNFVRQITQEKNQYEQQIKEFRIQIKQINNERQQIQDEFDHVSKQYSQITYEKNQLENDQTRLNHEIDLLRKQLDDNNKDKEQQINELKHELSTVRKQYTNIEANFQKANEHNNNQKQEIERLKNDLTEQNHRLEHEKNELKQTINQYELISTEIELQLTTIQNEKNNIEQQLQTQQQIIEQLNIKLDQKDNYIKRLSAGIHRAHKIYQNLQQNLHANQMNLLTIIEQAEQESHTIRAQTLEQIREEFTNYLTIVHTIITDSKTKLEKQTEIDNLKLLEQQQQTEKQLNTVKHEYDKLMKEYQEQKQNFEIQLGELNHKLLQVSESSSNATQSLDLQREKYEKQINSLEYELESRTKKHEMQLSALTENLATVRSELRTTNEKLSNVEQIKSEKTDIEARLIVSQDERRVLLERSLANENKYEKLIFENNQLTKKNIELESALQEIAREYQVLQIQTNTLNQRRWLNDDDVHACRKCDQIFTVTQRKHHCRNCGNIFCDNCSSKTAVVAASSKKPQRVCDQCYKDLTS
;
A
#
# COMPACT_ATOMS: atom_id res chain seq x y z
N MET A 1 27.96 23.96 -11.33
CA MET A 1 27.89 24.04 -12.80
C MET A 1 27.34 22.74 -13.38
N GLN A 2 28.04 21.59 -13.26
CA GLN A 2 27.51 20.28 -13.71
C GLN A 2 26.12 19.91 -13.17
N GLN A 3 25.85 20.17 -11.87
CA GLN A 3 24.51 19.97 -11.29
C GLN A 3 23.44 20.93 -11.83
N LYS A 4 23.82 22.09 -12.42
CA LYS A 4 22.87 22.98 -13.10
C LYS A 4 22.57 22.42 -14.48
N GLN A 5 23.61 22.09 -15.26
CA GLN A 5 23.50 21.42 -16.56
C GLN A 5 22.51 20.24 -16.48
N ARG A 6 22.70 19.33 -15.52
CA ARG A 6 21.84 18.16 -15.37
C ARG A 6 20.41 18.46 -14.88
N ALA A 7 20.18 19.62 -14.27
CA ALA A 7 18.83 20.07 -13.94
C ALA A 7 18.13 20.65 -15.18
N ASP A 8 18.88 21.44 -15.98
CA ASP A 8 18.42 21.98 -17.26
C ASP A 8 18.10 20.81 -18.25
N ASP A 9 18.95 19.77 -18.31
CA ASP A 9 18.75 18.56 -19.13
C ASP A 9 17.47 17.77 -18.71
N LEU A 10 17.23 17.61 -17.39
CA LEU A 10 16.03 16.96 -16.85
C LEU A 10 14.75 17.76 -17.11
N GLU A 11 14.85 19.09 -17.20
CA GLU A 11 13.71 19.96 -17.51
C GLU A 11 13.31 19.85 -19.00
N GLU A 12 14.27 19.64 -19.91
CA GLU A 12 13.99 19.29 -21.32
C GLU A 12 13.33 17.90 -21.46
N GLU A 13 13.82 16.87 -20.77
CA GLU A 13 13.17 15.55 -20.77
C GLU A 13 11.73 15.61 -20.23
N LEU A 14 11.49 16.38 -19.15
CA LEU A 14 10.16 16.55 -18.57
C LEU A 14 9.19 17.23 -19.56
N GLN A 15 9.64 18.25 -20.29
CA GLN A 15 8.83 18.91 -21.33
C GLN A 15 8.51 17.96 -22.50
N LEU A 16 9.47 17.12 -22.89
CA LEU A 16 9.27 16.12 -23.93
C LEU A 16 8.23 15.07 -23.49
N LEU A 17 8.34 14.57 -22.25
CA LEU A 17 7.37 13.64 -21.65
C LEU A 17 5.96 14.22 -21.56
N GLN A 18 5.81 15.48 -21.12
CA GLN A 18 4.51 16.17 -21.10
C GLN A 18 3.89 16.29 -22.50
N LYS A 19 4.71 16.57 -23.52
CA LYS A 19 4.26 16.64 -24.92
C LYS A 19 3.79 15.27 -25.43
N HIS A 20 4.51 14.20 -25.10
CA HIS A 20 4.09 12.83 -25.44
C HIS A 20 2.79 12.42 -24.72
N LEU A 21 2.67 12.69 -23.40
CA LEU A 21 1.46 12.40 -22.64
C LEU A 21 0.22 13.08 -23.26
N LYS A 22 0.35 14.35 -23.62
CA LYS A 22 -0.75 15.12 -24.24
C LYS A 22 -1.15 14.57 -25.61
N ALA A 23 -0.20 14.11 -26.42
CA ALA A 23 -0.49 13.46 -27.70
C ALA A 23 -1.22 12.12 -27.50
N THR A 24 -0.80 11.31 -26.52
CA THR A 24 -1.48 10.05 -26.18
C THR A 24 -2.90 10.29 -25.67
N GLN A 25 -3.12 11.29 -24.80
CA GLN A 25 -4.45 11.68 -24.33
C GLN A 25 -5.39 12.08 -25.47
N THR A 26 -4.91 12.87 -26.44
CA THR A 26 -5.70 13.21 -27.64
C THR A 26 -6.10 11.97 -28.43
N LYS A 27 -5.17 11.03 -28.63
CA LYS A 27 -5.41 9.80 -29.38
C LYS A 27 -6.40 8.86 -28.69
N VAL A 28 -6.36 8.77 -27.35
CA VAL A 28 -7.34 8.01 -26.56
C VAL A 28 -8.75 8.64 -26.66
N ALA A 29 -8.85 9.97 -26.70
CA ALA A 29 -10.13 10.65 -26.89
C ALA A 29 -10.72 10.39 -28.29
N GLU A 30 -9.90 10.42 -29.34
CA GLU A 30 -10.30 10.07 -30.71
C GLU A 30 -10.83 8.62 -30.80
N GLN A 31 -10.10 7.65 -30.22
CA GLN A 31 -10.53 6.25 -30.19
C GLN A 31 -11.81 6.03 -29.37
N SER A 32 -11.98 6.76 -28.26
CA SER A 32 -13.20 6.70 -27.44
C SER A 32 -14.43 7.20 -28.21
N GLN A 33 -14.27 8.24 -29.03
CA GLN A 33 -15.34 8.74 -29.90
C GLN A 33 -15.67 7.75 -31.02
N GLU A 34 -14.67 7.06 -31.59
CA GLU A 34 -14.92 6.02 -32.60
C GLU A 34 -15.70 4.85 -32.01
N ILE A 35 -15.38 4.38 -30.80
CA ILE A 35 -16.13 3.34 -30.08
C ILE A 35 -17.58 3.77 -29.81
N ALA A 36 -17.81 5.03 -29.40
CA ALA A 36 -19.15 5.56 -29.18
C ALA A 36 -20.00 5.57 -30.48
N ASN A 37 -19.39 5.93 -31.61
CA ASN A 37 -20.05 5.90 -32.91
C ASN A 37 -20.39 4.45 -33.34
N LEU A 38 -19.49 3.50 -33.10
CA LEU A 38 -19.72 2.08 -33.40
C LEU A 38 -20.87 1.48 -32.58
N LYS A 39 -21.00 1.84 -31.30
CA LYS A 39 -22.15 1.44 -30.46
C LYS A 39 -23.48 1.94 -31.03
N ALA A 40 -23.57 3.23 -31.39
CA ALA A 40 -24.78 3.80 -31.98
C ALA A 40 -25.19 3.11 -33.29
N THR A 41 -24.24 2.69 -34.12
CA THR A 41 -24.52 1.89 -35.34
C THR A 41 -25.05 0.50 -35.01
N LYS A 42 -24.51 -0.17 -33.98
CA LYS A 42 -25.00 -1.48 -33.53
C LYS A 42 -26.46 -1.40 -33.07
N ASP A 43 -26.80 -0.41 -32.27
CA ASP A 43 -28.17 -0.23 -31.74
C ASP A 43 -29.21 -0.04 -32.87
N ILE A 44 -28.81 0.63 -33.97
CA ILE A 44 -29.63 0.79 -35.17
C ILE A 44 -29.88 -0.57 -35.87
N TYR A 45 -28.86 -1.41 -35.99
CA TYR A 45 -29.00 -2.73 -36.60
C TYR A 45 -29.80 -3.70 -35.73
N ASP A 46 -29.61 -3.69 -34.40
CA ASP A 46 -30.40 -4.50 -33.47
C ASP A 46 -31.90 -4.13 -33.56
N ALA A 47 -32.23 -2.85 -33.69
CA ALA A 47 -33.61 -2.38 -33.90
C ALA A 47 -34.19 -2.79 -35.27
N GLN A 48 -33.38 -2.83 -36.34
CA GLN A 48 -33.83 -3.34 -37.65
C GLN A 48 -34.11 -4.85 -37.60
N PHE A 49 -33.26 -5.62 -36.90
CA PHE A 49 -33.40 -7.06 -36.76
C PHE A 49 -34.67 -7.47 -36.00
N ALA A 50 -35.03 -6.70 -34.95
CA ALA A 50 -36.29 -6.89 -34.23
C ALA A 50 -37.51 -6.75 -35.16
N ASN A 51 -37.57 -5.70 -35.99
CA ASN A 51 -38.66 -5.49 -36.94
C ASN A 51 -38.79 -6.65 -37.96
N PHE A 52 -37.67 -7.15 -38.50
CA PHE A 52 -37.68 -8.32 -39.40
C PHE A 52 -38.22 -9.59 -38.71
N THR A 53 -37.92 -9.77 -37.42
CA THR A 53 -38.41 -10.91 -36.64
C THR A 53 -39.94 -10.90 -36.52
N ASP A 54 -40.53 -9.72 -36.28
CA ASP A 54 -41.99 -9.53 -36.22
C ASP A 54 -42.67 -9.74 -37.59
N GLU A 55 -42.06 -9.25 -38.68
CA GLU A 55 -42.56 -9.48 -40.05
C GLU A 55 -42.55 -10.98 -40.42
N LEU A 56 -41.51 -11.71 -40.01
CA LEU A 56 -41.36 -13.13 -40.27
C LEU A 56 -42.38 -13.97 -39.49
N LEU A 57 -42.64 -13.64 -38.22
CA LEU A 57 -43.69 -14.27 -37.40
C LEU A 57 -45.09 -14.04 -37.98
N ASN A 58 -45.39 -12.82 -38.43
CA ASN A 58 -46.67 -12.48 -39.07
C ASN A 58 -46.87 -13.27 -40.38
N THR A 59 -45.82 -13.38 -41.20
CA THR A 59 -45.84 -14.18 -42.44
C THR A 59 -46.05 -15.68 -42.15
N GLN A 60 -45.42 -16.22 -41.11
CA GLN A 60 -45.57 -17.61 -40.69
C GLN A 60 -46.99 -17.92 -40.19
N ALA A 61 -47.66 -16.95 -39.54
CA ALA A 61 -49.05 -17.06 -39.15
C ALA A 61 -50.00 -17.10 -40.37
N GLN A 62 -49.77 -16.25 -41.37
CA GLN A 62 -50.55 -16.23 -42.61
C GLN A 62 -50.40 -17.54 -43.41
N LEU A 63 -49.20 -18.13 -43.45
CA LEU A 63 -48.95 -19.45 -44.04
C LEU A 63 -49.79 -20.55 -43.37
N LYS A 64 -49.77 -20.63 -42.04
CA LYS A 64 -50.59 -21.61 -41.28
C LYS A 64 -52.10 -21.45 -41.52
N GLU A 65 -52.58 -20.21 -41.69
CA GLU A 65 -53.97 -19.95 -42.06
C GLU A 65 -54.30 -20.48 -43.46
N LYS A 66 -53.36 -20.33 -44.42
CA LYS A 66 -53.52 -20.83 -45.80
C LYS A 66 -53.46 -22.35 -45.88
N ASP A 67 -52.55 -22.99 -45.15
CA ASP A 67 -52.50 -24.46 -45.07
C ASP A 67 -53.80 -25.04 -44.51
N HIS A 68 -54.39 -24.40 -43.50
CA HIS A 68 -55.69 -24.79 -42.96
C HIS A 68 -56.84 -24.60 -43.96
N GLN A 69 -56.83 -23.51 -44.74
CA GLN A 69 -57.80 -23.29 -45.83
C GLN A 69 -57.68 -24.34 -46.93
N VAL A 70 -56.45 -24.72 -47.33
CA VAL A 70 -56.19 -25.78 -48.32
C VAL A 70 -56.65 -27.14 -47.80
N ALA A 71 -56.34 -27.50 -46.56
CA ALA A 71 -56.80 -28.75 -45.95
C ALA A 71 -58.34 -28.86 -45.94
N THR A 72 -59.02 -27.78 -45.58
CA THR A 72 -60.50 -27.73 -45.57
C THR A 72 -61.10 -27.88 -46.98
N LEU A 73 -60.50 -27.22 -47.99
CA LEU A 73 -60.88 -27.37 -49.40
C LEU A 73 -60.68 -28.81 -49.90
N CYS A 74 -59.60 -29.47 -49.50
CA CYS A 74 -59.36 -30.87 -49.85
C CYS A 74 -60.44 -31.80 -49.25
N ASP A 75 -60.79 -31.63 -47.98
CA ASP A 75 -61.83 -32.44 -47.32
C ASP A 75 -63.22 -32.25 -47.95
N ASP A 76 -63.57 -31.03 -48.37
CA ASP A 76 -64.85 -30.72 -49.04
C ASP A 76 -64.95 -31.26 -50.48
N LEU A 77 -63.83 -31.45 -51.17
CA LEU A 77 -63.79 -31.89 -52.58
C LEU A 77 -63.74 -33.42 -52.75
N ILE A 78 -63.18 -34.16 -51.78
CA ILE A 78 -63.08 -35.64 -51.82
C ILE A 78 -64.43 -36.37 -52.09
N PRO A 79 -65.61 -35.90 -51.64
CA PRO A 79 -66.89 -36.58 -51.89
C PRO A 79 -67.51 -36.36 -53.29
N ARG A 80 -66.96 -35.47 -54.13
CA ARG A 80 -67.57 -35.09 -55.43
C ARG A 80 -66.57 -35.25 -56.57
N SER A 81 -66.74 -36.31 -57.36
CA SER A 81 -65.91 -36.57 -58.55
C SER A 81 -66.74 -36.72 -59.82
N THR A 82 -66.90 -35.61 -60.53
CA THR A 82 -67.18 -35.54 -61.96
C THR A 82 -65.95 -35.01 -62.71
N ASN A 83 -65.92 -35.14 -64.04
CA ASN A 83 -64.74 -34.75 -64.83
C ASN A 83 -64.39 -33.24 -64.73
N ASP A 84 -65.38 -32.39 -64.46
CA ASP A 84 -65.15 -30.94 -64.35
C ASP A 84 -64.39 -30.57 -63.05
N ASP A 85 -64.57 -31.34 -61.97
CA ASP A 85 -63.91 -31.13 -60.68
C ASP A 85 -62.38 -31.35 -60.77
N VAL A 86 -61.94 -32.26 -61.66
CA VAL A 86 -60.51 -32.57 -61.90
C VAL A 86 -59.77 -31.40 -62.57
N ASP A 87 -60.43 -30.64 -63.43
CA ASP A 87 -59.83 -29.49 -64.11
C ASP A 87 -59.89 -28.20 -63.27
N VAL A 88 -60.73 -28.15 -62.23
CA VAL A 88 -60.65 -27.13 -61.16
C VAL A 88 -59.45 -27.42 -60.27
N LEU A 89 -59.33 -28.66 -59.75
CA LEU A 89 -58.21 -29.10 -58.92
C LEU A 89 -56.83 -28.86 -59.57
N LYS A 90 -56.69 -29.08 -60.89
CA LYS A 90 -55.45 -28.76 -61.60
C LYS A 90 -55.12 -27.26 -61.60
N ARG A 91 -56.11 -26.37 -61.69
CA ARG A 91 -55.88 -24.92 -61.67
C ARG A 91 -55.51 -24.45 -60.27
N GLU A 92 -56.19 -24.96 -59.25
CA GLU A 92 -55.87 -24.62 -57.86
C GLU A 92 -54.48 -25.15 -57.46
N LEU A 93 -54.10 -26.35 -57.89
CA LEU A 93 -52.75 -26.88 -57.68
C LEU A 93 -51.66 -26.02 -58.36
N ILE A 94 -51.93 -25.48 -59.56
CA ILE A 94 -51.03 -24.53 -60.24
C ILE A 94 -50.91 -23.22 -59.46
N ILE A 95 -52.01 -22.70 -58.90
CA ILE A 95 -52.00 -21.47 -58.09
C ILE A 95 -51.23 -21.69 -56.78
N VAL A 96 -51.41 -22.84 -56.11
CA VAL A 96 -50.66 -23.20 -54.91
C VAL A 96 -49.17 -23.34 -55.22
N GLN A 97 -48.80 -24.02 -56.32
CA GLN A 97 -47.40 -24.13 -56.73
C GLN A 97 -46.77 -22.76 -57.02
N GLN A 98 -47.45 -21.89 -57.78
CA GLN A 98 -46.98 -20.53 -58.04
C GLN A 98 -46.76 -19.73 -56.75
N ARG A 99 -47.65 -19.89 -55.75
CA ARG A 99 -47.49 -19.20 -54.46
C ARG A 99 -46.36 -19.77 -53.59
N MET A 100 -46.11 -21.08 -53.65
CA MET A 100 -44.93 -21.70 -53.02
C MET A 100 -43.62 -21.23 -53.65
N ASP A 101 -43.60 -21.08 -54.97
CA ASP A 101 -42.42 -20.57 -55.71
C ASP A 101 -42.15 -19.09 -55.36
N GLU A 102 -43.20 -18.25 -55.24
CA GLU A 102 -43.09 -16.86 -54.77
C GLU A 102 -42.53 -16.77 -53.34
N ILE A 103 -43.09 -17.53 -52.39
CA ILE A 103 -42.65 -17.54 -50.99
C ILE A 103 -41.19 -18.03 -50.86
N SER A 104 -40.79 -19.01 -51.67
CA SER A 104 -39.40 -19.51 -51.69
C SER A 104 -38.42 -18.42 -52.16
N LEU A 105 -38.79 -17.65 -53.18
CA LEU A 105 -37.98 -16.54 -53.69
C LEU A 105 -37.89 -15.38 -52.69
N GLU A 106 -38.98 -15.05 -52.00
CA GLU A 106 -38.98 -14.05 -50.91
C GLU A 106 -38.02 -14.46 -49.78
N LYS A 107 -38.04 -15.75 -49.38
CA LYS A 107 -37.17 -16.26 -48.31
C LYS A 107 -35.69 -16.37 -48.71
N GLU A 108 -35.36 -16.71 -49.97
CA GLU A 108 -33.98 -16.64 -50.45
C GLU A 108 -33.40 -15.21 -50.39
N GLN A 109 -34.20 -14.20 -50.78
CA GLN A 109 -33.79 -12.79 -50.69
C GLN A 109 -33.58 -12.31 -49.26
N GLU A 110 -34.33 -12.84 -48.30
CA GLU A 110 -34.21 -12.53 -46.88
C GLU A 110 -32.97 -13.17 -46.25
N ILE A 111 -32.65 -14.41 -46.63
CA ILE A 111 -31.42 -15.12 -46.21
C ILE A 111 -30.16 -14.40 -46.68
N GLU A 112 -30.13 -13.86 -47.90
CA GLU A 112 -28.98 -13.09 -48.39
C GLU A 112 -28.80 -11.74 -47.66
N LYS A 113 -29.89 -11.06 -47.25
CA LYS A 113 -29.78 -9.87 -46.37
C LYS A 113 -29.15 -10.22 -45.02
N LEU A 114 -29.56 -11.34 -44.42
CA LEU A 114 -29.00 -11.83 -43.16
C LEU A 114 -27.51 -12.19 -43.28
N ARG A 115 -27.09 -12.79 -44.40
CA ARG A 115 -25.68 -13.08 -44.70
C ARG A 115 -24.83 -11.81 -44.77
N PHE A 116 -25.31 -10.76 -45.42
CA PHE A 116 -24.62 -9.47 -45.47
C PHE A 116 -24.46 -8.85 -44.07
N ALA A 117 -25.52 -8.85 -43.24
CA ALA A 117 -25.46 -8.34 -41.87
C ALA A 117 -24.47 -9.14 -40.99
N LEU A 118 -24.43 -10.46 -41.13
CA LEU A 118 -23.45 -11.30 -40.42
C LEU A 118 -22.01 -10.98 -40.81
N MET A 119 -21.78 -10.67 -42.09
CA MET A 119 -20.45 -10.33 -42.61
C MET A 119 -19.93 -8.97 -42.11
N GLU A 120 -20.80 -7.95 -41.97
CA GLU A 120 -20.42 -6.70 -41.30
C GLU A 120 -20.07 -6.92 -39.82
N ASN A 121 -20.86 -7.74 -39.10
CA ASN A 121 -20.62 -8.03 -37.67
C ASN A 121 -19.27 -8.72 -37.43
N TYR A 122 -18.85 -9.59 -38.36
CA TYR A 122 -17.50 -10.18 -38.34
C TYR A 122 -16.39 -9.13 -38.46
N GLN A 123 -16.54 -8.14 -39.36
CA GLN A 123 -15.56 -7.05 -39.52
C GLN A 123 -15.46 -6.16 -38.28
N TYR A 124 -16.59 -5.88 -37.59
CA TYR A 124 -16.58 -5.14 -36.33
C TYR A 124 -15.85 -5.91 -35.22
N THR A 125 -16.02 -7.23 -35.15
CA THR A 125 -15.31 -8.10 -34.19
C THR A 125 -13.80 -8.06 -34.41
N GLU A 126 -13.33 -8.13 -35.66
CA GLU A 126 -11.90 -8.04 -35.99
C GLU A 126 -11.30 -6.68 -35.60
N LYS A 127 -12.05 -5.59 -35.82
CA LYS A 127 -11.62 -4.23 -35.46
C LYS A 127 -11.54 -4.00 -33.94
N LEU A 128 -12.43 -4.64 -33.16
CA LEU A 128 -12.38 -4.65 -31.69
C LEU A 128 -11.09 -5.31 -31.17
N ASN A 129 -10.74 -6.48 -31.69
CA ASN A 129 -9.50 -7.19 -31.32
C ASN A 129 -8.23 -6.38 -31.62
N GLN A 130 -8.23 -5.58 -32.69
CA GLN A 130 -7.10 -4.68 -33.01
C GLN A 130 -6.96 -3.54 -31.99
N LEU A 131 -8.07 -2.95 -31.54
CA LEU A 131 -8.06 -1.89 -30.52
C LEU A 131 -7.59 -2.41 -29.15
N GLU A 132 -8.02 -3.61 -28.75
CA GLU A 132 -7.60 -4.24 -27.50
C GLU A 132 -6.08 -4.53 -27.47
N ASN A 133 -5.51 -4.98 -28.59
CA ASN A 133 -4.05 -5.15 -28.72
C ASN A 133 -3.28 -3.82 -28.57
N ILE A 134 -3.78 -2.72 -29.17
CA ILE A 134 -3.16 -1.39 -29.05
C ILE A 134 -3.22 -0.88 -27.60
N PHE A 135 -4.33 -1.12 -26.91
CA PHE A 135 -4.47 -0.76 -25.49
C PHE A 135 -3.45 -1.49 -24.62
N ASN A 136 -3.30 -2.80 -24.80
CA ASN A 136 -2.35 -3.62 -24.05
C ASN A 136 -0.88 -3.22 -24.30
N GLN A 137 -0.51 -2.84 -25.52
CA GLN A 137 0.83 -2.30 -25.81
C GLN A 137 1.10 -0.97 -25.11
N ASN A 138 0.13 -0.05 -25.11
CA ASN A 138 0.27 1.24 -24.42
C ASN A 138 0.41 1.07 -22.90
N LEU A 139 -0.31 0.10 -22.32
CA LEU A 139 -0.22 -0.23 -20.90
C LEU A 139 1.17 -0.78 -20.52
N LEU A 140 1.79 -1.57 -21.39
CA LEU A 140 3.16 -2.08 -21.18
C LEU A 140 4.18 -0.95 -21.12
N ILE A 141 4.17 -0.04 -22.12
CA ILE A 141 5.08 1.11 -22.21
C ILE A 141 4.94 2.01 -20.97
N TYR A 142 3.71 2.25 -20.50
CA TYR A 142 3.46 3.06 -19.31
C TYR A 142 4.05 2.43 -18.02
N ASN A 143 3.97 1.11 -17.89
CA ASN A 143 4.58 0.38 -16.77
C ASN A 143 6.11 0.40 -16.81
N GLU A 144 6.72 0.29 -17.99
CA GLU A 144 8.18 0.41 -18.17
C GLU A 144 8.68 1.80 -17.74
N MET A 145 8.02 2.87 -18.19
CA MET A 145 8.33 4.26 -17.80
C MET A 145 8.21 4.50 -16.29
N ILE A 146 7.23 3.89 -15.61
CA ILE A 146 7.11 3.99 -14.13
C ILE A 146 8.29 3.29 -13.44
N SER A 147 8.69 2.11 -13.93
CA SER A 147 9.81 1.34 -13.39
C SER A 147 11.13 2.12 -13.50
N GLU A 148 11.38 2.73 -14.66
CA GLU A 148 12.61 3.49 -14.94
C GLU A 148 12.72 4.75 -14.06
N ASN A 149 11.62 5.50 -13.93
CA ASN A 149 11.55 6.66 -13.03
C ASN A 149 11.74 6.27 -11.54
N THR A 150 11.19 5.13 -11.13
CA THR A 150 11.35 4.61 -9.76
C THR A 150 12.82 4.29 -9.46
N SER A 151 13.53 3.68 -10.42
CA SER A 151 14.96 3.37 -10.33
C SER A 151 15.82 4.65 -10.18
N GLN A 152 15.55 5.70 -10.97
CA GLN A 152 16.27 6.97 -10.85
C GLN A 152 16.08 7.63 -9.47
N ILE A 153 14.87 7.55 -8.90
CA ILE A 153 14.57 8.08 -7.55
C ILE A 153 15.37 7.31 -6.48
N GLU A 154 15.48 5.98 -6.56
CA GLU A 154 16.28 5.19 -5.61
C GLU A 154 17.77 5.54 -5.66
N ILE A 155 18.32 5.78 -6.85
CA ILE A 155 19.72 6.21 -7.03
C ILE A 155 19.94 7.55 -6.31
N GLY A 156 19.09 8.56 -6.57
CA GLY A 156 19.18 9.87 -5.91
C GLY A 156 19.05 9.81 -4.39
N ILE A 157 18.16 8.96 -3.87
CA ILE A 157 18.01 8.72 -2.42
C ILE A 157 19.30 8.13 -1.82
N ASN A 158 19.98 7.22 -2.53
CA ASN A 158 21.21 6.59 -2.04
C ASN A 158 22.41 7.56 -2.06
N GLU A 159 22.53 8.43 -3.06
CA GLU A 159 23.53 9.51 -3.07
C GLU A 159 23.34 10.47 -1.88
N ILE A 160 22.10 10.87 -1.59
CA ILE A 160 21.77 11.72 -0.42
C ILE A 160 22.14 11.02 0.90
N LYS A 161 21.83 9.73 1.06
CA LYS A 161 22.23 8.95 2.25
C LYS A 161 23.75 8.93 2.43
N GLN A 162 24.51 8.74 1.35
CA GLN A 162 25.98 8.72 1.39
C GLN A 162 26.55 10.10 1.77
N PHE A 163 26.00 11.19 1.23
CA PHE A 163 26.38 12.55 1.59
C PHE A 163 26.12 12.86 3.08
N ILE A 164 24.95 12.47 3.61
CA ILE A 164 24.60 12.63 5.03
C ILE A 164 25.60 11.86 5.91
N LYS A 165 25.98 10.62 5.53
CA LYS A 165 26.95 9.82 6.27
C LYS A 165 28.32 10.51 6.36
N LEU A 166 28.88 10.92 5.22
CA LEU A 166 30.17 11.62 5.17
C LEU A 166 30.15 12.94 5.96
N THR A 167 29.02 13.66 5.95
CA THR A 167 28.84 14.90 6.72
C THR A 167 28.83 14.64 8.22
N ARG A 168 28.21 13.54 8.69
CA ARG A 168 28.24 13.12 10.11
C ARG A 168 29.65 12.71 10.54
N GLU A 169 30.35 11.89 9.75
CA GLU A 169 31.72 11.45 10.03
C GLU A 169 32.71 12.64 10.12
N ARG A 170 32.53 13.67 9.29
CA ARG A 170 33.28 14.94 9.41
C ARG A 170 32.94 15.70 10.69
N LYS A 171 31.65 15.85 11.02
CA LYS A 171 31.19 16.55 12.23
C LYS A 171 31.79 15.94 13.50
N GLU A 172 31.77 14.62 13.61
CA GLU A 172 32.28 13.89 14.79
C GLU A 172 33.79 14.11 14.99
N LYS A 173 34.58 14.07 13.91
CA LYS A 173 36.01 14.41 13.96
C LYS A 173 36.25 15.85 14.43
N PHE A 174 35.42 16.81 14.03
CA PHE A 174 35.52 18.18 14.51
C PHE A 174 35.14 18.35 15.99
N GLU A 175 34.11 17.65 16.47
CA GLU A 175 33.73 17.66 17.90
C GLU A 175 34.85 17.10 18.79
N ILE A 176 35.53 16.03 18.35
CA ILE A 176 36.70 15.47 19.03
C ILE A 176 37.86 16.48 19.05
N ALA A 177 38.18 17.12 17.92
CA ALA A 177 39.23 18.13 17.85
C ALA A 177 38.95 19.33 18.77
N ILE A 178 37.72 19.86 18.76
CA ILE A 178 37.31 20.96 19.65
C ILE A 178 37.43 20.57 21.13
N LYS A 179 37.08 19.34 21.50
CA LYS A 179 37.23 18.84 22.87
C LYS A 179 38.70 18.78 23.30
N TYR A 180 39.57 18.22 22.46
CA TYR A 180 41.01 18.17 22.73
C TYR A 180 41.61 19.57 22.87
N MET A 181 41.25 20.51 21.99
CA MET A 181 41.72 21.90 22.06
C MET A 181 41.27 22.64 23.33
N ARG A 182 40.05 22.38 23.82
CA ARG A 182 39.60 22.94 25.11
C ARG A 182 40.44 22.43 26.27
N ASN A 183 40.71 21.13 26.32
CA ASN A 183 41.49 20.53 27.41
C ASN A 183 42.89 21.15 27.53
N CYS A 184 43.67 21.21 26.44
CA CYS A 184 45.00 21.83 26.47
C CYS A 184 44.97 23.32 26.84
N ARG A 185 43.91 24.06 26.46
CA ARG A 185 43.75 25.46 26.88
C ARG A 185 43.52 25.56 28.39
N THR A 186 42.69 24.69 28.96
CA THR A 186 42.45 24.65 30.42
C THR A 186 43.71 24.26 31.18
N GLU A 187 44.46 23.24 30.71
CA GLU A 187 45.72 22.80 31.31
C GLU A 187 46.76 23.93 31.37
N ASN A 188 47.04 24.57 30.23
CA ASN A 188 47.99 25.70 30.18
C ASN A 188 47.52 26.89 31.04
N GLN A 189 46.22 27.19 31.06
CA GLN A 189 45.63 28.24 31.89
C GLN A 189 45.85 27.96 33.38
N THR A 190 45.56 26.73 33.84
CA THR A 190 45.78 26.30 35.23
C THR A 190 47.26 26.36 35.62
N GLN A 191 48.17 25.98 34.72
CA GLN A 191 49.60 26.04 34.98
C GLN A 191 50.11 27.50 35.09
N ILE A 192 49.61 28.41 34.25
CA ILE A 192 49.91 29.85 34.35
C ILE A 192 49.38 30.43 35.66
N GLU A 193 48.18 30.05 36.10
CA GLU A 193 47.59 30.50 37.37
C GLU A 193 48.37 30.00 38.60
N GLN A 194 48.85 28.76 38.58
CA GLN A 194 49.73 28.20 39.62
C GLN A 194 51.05 28.97 39.72
N LEU A 195 51.74 29.19 38.58
CA LEU A 195 53.01 29.94 38.56
C LEU A 195 52.82 31.40 39.01
N GLN A 196 51.69 32.03 38.70
CA GLN A 196 51.35 33.36 39.19
C GLN A 196 51.16 33.40 40.72
N GLN A 197 50.52 32.38 41.31
CA GLN A 197 50.39 32.29 42.77
C GLN A 197 51.77 32.12 43.44
N THR A 198 52.64 31.25 42.91
CA THR A 198 54.02 31.09 43.40
C THR A 198 54.81 32.39 43.30
N ASN A 199 54.65 33.14 42.20
CA ASN A 199 55.31 34.44 42.00
C ASN A 199 54.84 35.48 43.03
N ILE A 200 53.53 35.54 43.32
CA ILE A 200 52.99 36.41 44.39
C ILE A 200 53.57 36.05 45.76
N GLN A 201 53.69 34.76 46.09
CA GLN A 201 54.31 34.31 47.35
C GLN A 201 55.79 34.74 47.43
N LEU A 202 56.56 34.47 46.37
CA LEU A 202 57.98 34.82 46.28
C LEU A 202 58.21 36.34 46.38
N ASN A 203 57.34 37.14 45.76
CA ASN A 203 57.40 38.60 45.85
C ASN A 203 57.18 39.10 47.29
N ASN A 204 56.23 38.51 48.01
CA ASN A 204 55.96 38.86 49.41
C ASN A 204 57.15 38.50 50.32
N GLU A 205 57.76 37.33 50.13
CA GLU A 205 58.96 36.93 50.88
C GLU A 205 60.15 37.84 50.57
N LEU A 206 60.39 38.13 49.28
CA LEU A 206 61.45 39.04 48.86
C LEU A 206 61.29 40.44 49.45
N GLU A 207 60.06 40.97 49.49
CA GLU A 207 59.77 42.28 50.06
C GLU A 207 59.99 42.32 51.58
N GLN A 208 59.60 41.26 52.30
CA GLN A 208 59.94 41.10 53.72
C GLN A 208 61.45 41.05 53.94
N ARG A 209 62.20 40.34 53.10
CA ARG A 209 63.67 40.29 53.19
C ARG A 209 64.32 41.63 52.88
N LYS A 210 63.80 42.41 51.92
CA LYS A 210 64.25 43.79 51.65
C LYS A 210 64.09 44.67 52.87
N GLN A 211 62.88 44.74 53.44
CA GLN A 211 62.57 45.55 54.62
C GLN A 211 63.44 45.18 55.83
N PHE A 212 63.69 43.88 56.04
CA PHE A 212 64.57 43.41 57.12
C PHE A 212 66.05 43.76 56.87
N ASN A 213 66.52 43.67 55.62
CA ASN A 213 67.89 44.04 55.25
C ASN A 213 68.13 45.55 55.39
N ASP A 214 67.15 46.37 54.99
CA ASP A 214 67.21 47.83 55.12
C ASP A 214 67.24 48.23 56.61
N LYS A 215 66.50 47.53 57.48
CA LYS A 215 66.59 47.72 58.92
C LYS A 215 67.98 47.41 59.47
N LEU A 216 68.52 46.22 59.17
CA LEU A 216 69.88 45.82 59.57
C LEU A 216 70.96 46.80 59.06
N SER A 217 70.80 47.35 57.85
CA SER A 217 71.70 48.37 57.30
C SER A 217 71.69 49.67 58.11
N ASN A 218 70.52 50.09 58.60
CA ASN A 218 70.40 51.26 59.46
C ASN A 218 70.99 51.00 60.86
N ASP A 219 70.73 49.82 61.44
CA ASP A 219 71.26 49.41 62.74
C ASP A 219 72.80 49.41 62.73
N LEU A 220 73.42 48.83 61.69
CA LEU A 220 74.88 48.88 61.47
C LEU A 220 75.45 50.31 61.39
N GLN A 221 74.75 51.24 60.73
CA GLN A 221 75.17 52.63 60.67
C GLN A 221 75.10 53.35 62.02
N ILE A 222 74.18 52.94 62.90
CA ILE A 222 74.04 53.52 64.25
C ILE A 222 75.19 53.02 65.13
N GLU A 223 75.41 51.72 65.18
CA GLU A 223 76.50 51.08 65.95
C GLU A 223 77.87 51.61 65.49
N GLN A 224 78.12 51.69 64.19
CA GLN A 224 79.37 52.22 63.65
C GLN A 224 79.62 53.68 64.06
N LYS A 225 78.57 54.52 64.11
CA LYS A 225 78.67 55.90 64.62
C LYS A 225 78.98 55.95 66.12
N GLN A 226 78.37 55.07 66.92
CA GLN A 226 78.63 54.98 68.36
C GLN A 226 80.07 54.51 68.65
N THR A 227 80.54 53.45 67.98
CA THR A 227 81.92 52.96 68.09
C THR A 227 82.95 54.03 67.73
N ASN A 228 82.70 54.83 66.68
CA ASN A 228 83.55 55.97 66.32
C ASN A 228 83.50 57.09 67.37
N SER A 229 82.33 57.38 67.96
CA SER A 229 82.22 58.36 69.06
C SER A 229 83.06 57.96 70.28
N TYR A 230 82.94 56.72 70.73
CA TYR A 230 83.73 56.21 71.86
C TYR A 230 85.24 56.15 71.56
N ARG A 231 85.63 55.85 70.31
CA ARG A 231 87.03 55.94 69.86
C ARG A 231 87.58 57.35 70.05
N ASN A 232 86.85 58.38 69.60
CA ASN A 232 87.26 59.78 69.71
C ASN A 232 87.33 60.24 71.19
N GLN A 233 86.41 59.78 72.05
CA GLN A 233 86.45 60.07 73.50
C GLN A 233 87.69 59.46 74.17
N ILE A 234 88.02 58.21 73.86
CA ILE A 234 89.24 57.57 74.37
C ILE A 234 90.49 58.32 73.89
N GLU A 235 90.52 58.77 72.64
CA GLU A 235 91.64 59.57 72.10
C GLU A 235 91.81 60.90 72.84
N SER A 236 90.72 61.63 73.11
CA SER A 236 90.75 62.87 73.93
C SER A 236 91.33 62.61 75.33
N LEU A 237 90.76 61.65 76.07
CA LEU A 237 91.23 61.31 77.41
C LEU A 237 92.68 60.79 77.42
N THR A 238 93.12 60.12 76.35
CA THR A 238 94.52 59.67 76.21
C THR A 238 95.46 60.86 76.03
N ASN A 239 95.08 61.87 75.24
CA ASN A 239 95.85 63.09 75.06
C ASN A 239 95.89 63.94 76.35
N GLU A 240 94.77 64.02 77.09
CA GLU A 240 94.70 64.69 78.40
C GLU A 240 95.62 64.01 79.43
N ILE A 241 95.63 62.68 79.49
CA ILE A 241 96.59 61.92 80.31
C ILE A 241 98.03 62.23 79.90
N HIS A 242 98.32 62.33 78.59
CA HIS A 242 99.69 62.59 78.11
C HIS A 242 100.22 63.96 78.53
N GLU A 243 99.41 65.02 78.43
CA GLU A 243 99.80 66.35 78.93
C GLU A 243 99.95 66.37 80.46
N LEU A 244 99.05 65.71 81.21
CA LEU A 244 99.20 65.55 82.66
C LEU A 244 100.48 64.78 83.05
N GLU A 245 100.82 63.71 82.34
CA GLU A 245 102.06 62.95 82.55
C GLU A 245 103.31 63.78 82.24
N LYS A 246 103.26 64.65 81.23
CA LYS A 246 104.33 65.60 80.91
C LYS A 246 104.50 66.66 82.02
N THR A 247 103.42 67.31 82.45
CA THR A 247 103.44 68.25 83.58
C THR A 247 103.96 67.58 84.87
N LEU A 248 103.57 66.33 85.13
CA LEU A 248 104.03 65.54 86.27
C LEU A 248 105.54 65.24 86.20
N ASN A 249 106.09 64.99 85.01
CA ASN A 249 107.54 64.85 84.80
C ASN A 249 108.28 66.17 85.00
N GLU A 250 107.72 67.30 84.56
CA GLU A 250 108.26 68.64 84.78
C GLU A 250 108.33 68.97 86.28
N LEU A 251 107.22 68.80 87.01
CA LEU A 251 107.16 68.95 88.48
C LEU A 251 108.10 67.99 89.23
N GLN A 252 108.27 66.76 88.73
CA GLN A 252 109.21 65.80 89.32
C GLN A 252 110.67 66.22 89.10
N ASN A 253 110.99 66.83 87.96
CA ASN A 253 112.31 67.39 87.69
C ASN A 253 112.59 68.62 88.56
N GLU A 254 111.63 69.53 88.70
CA GLU A 254 111.72 70.71 89.56
C GLU A 254 111.91 70.31 91.04
N LYS A 255 111.12 69.34 91.53
CA LYS A 255 111.32 68.71 92.85
C LYS A 255 112.71 68.09 93.00
N ASN A 256 113.23 67.41 91.99
CA ASN A 256 114.58 66.82 92.03
C ASN A 256 115.67 67.90 92.10
N GLN A 257 115.53 69.00 91.37
CA GLN A 257 116.46 70.14 91.42
C GLN A 257 116.45 70.80 92.81
N LEU A 258 115.26 71.07 93.37
CA LEU A 258 115.08 71.56 94.75
C LEU A 258 115.63 70.61 95.83
N ILE A 259 115.79 69.32 95.53
CA ILE A 259 116.38 68.33 96.45
C ILE A 259 117.92 68.34 96.37
N GLN A 260 118.54 68.70 95.25
CA GLN A 260 119.98 68.60 95.03
C GLN A 260 120.80 69.85 95.43
N THR A 261 120.17 71.02 95.56
CA THR A 261 120.84 72.25 96.01
C THR A 261 121.19 72.22 97.50
N LYS A 262 122.38 72.75 97.84
CA LYS A 262 122.84 72.98 99.22
C LYS A 262 122.54 74.42 99.62
N PHE A 263 121.94 74.59 100.80
CA PHE A 263 121.58 75.89 101.39
C PHE A 263 121.90 75.91 102.88
N ASP A 264 122.09 77.11 103.43
CA ASP A 264 122.46 77.34 104.83
C ASP A 264 121.23 77.58 105.70
N GLY A 265 121.24 77.03 106.93
CA GLY A 265 120.39 77.44 108.06
C GLY A 265 118.90 77.59 107.79
N ASP A 266 118.48 78.81 107.50
CA ASP A 266 117.08 79.27 107.51
C ASP A 266 116.31 79.01 106.20
N GLU A 267 116.98 78.81 105.06
CA GLU A 267 116.30 78.57 103.76
C GLU A 267 115.69 77.16 103.64
N ASN A 268 115.96 76.27 104.60
CA ASN A 268 115.57 74.86 104.54
C ASN A 268 114.08 74.61 104.85
N ASP A 269 113.43 75.48 105.62
CA ASP A 269 112.00 75.32 105.96
C ASP A 269 111.07 75.82 104.84
N GLU A 270 111.41 76.91 104.15
CA GLU A 270 110.70 77.34 102.94
C GLU A 270 110.81 76.29 101.83
N ARG A 271 112.00 75.73 101.63
CA ARG A 271 112.23 74.58 100.74
C ARG A 271 111.37 73.37 101.09
N GLN A 272 111.22 73.03 102.38
CA GLN A 272 110.33 71.94 102.79
C GLN A 272 108.85 72.24 102.46
N ASN A 273 108.42 73.50 102.56
CA ASN A 273 107.07 73.89 102.16
C ASN A 273 106.86 73.81 100.64
N PHE A 274 107.80 74.30 99.82
CA PHE A 274 107.75 74.12 98.35
C PHE A 274 107.75 72.64 97.95
N VAL A 275 108.61 71.80 98.56
CA VAL A 275 108.63 70.36 98.29
C VAL A 275 107.33 69.68 98.72
N ARG A 276 106.67 70.13 99.81
CA ARG A 276 105.34 69.65 100.19
C ARG A 276 104.27 70.07 99.19
N GLN A 277 104.28 71.33 98.74
CA GLN A 277 103.32 71.84 97.76
C GLN A 277 103.43 71.08 96.42
N ILE A 278 104.63 70.97 95.84
CA ILE A 278 104.87 70.19 94.62
C ILE A 278 104.46 68.71 94.82
N THR A 279 104.63 68.15 96.02
CA THR A 279 104.16 66.79 96.32
C THR A 279 102.63 66.68 96.40
N GLN A 280 101.94 67.71 96.89
CA GLN A 280 100.47 67.76 96.90
C GLN A 280 99.90 67.90 95.48
N GLU A 281 100.42 68.83 94.68
CA GLU A 281 100.04 69.03 93.28
C GLU A 281 100.33 67.76 92.45
N LYS A 282 101.51 67.14 92.63
CA LYS A 282 101.83 65.84 92.01
C LYS A 282 100.82 64.75 92.38
N ASN A 283 100.45 64.64 93.66
CA ASN A 283 99.47 63.64 94.10
C ASN A 283 98.07 63.89 93.50
N GLN A 284 97.68 65.15 93.31
CA GLN A 284 96.42 65.52 92.63
C GLN A 284 96.43 65.11 91.16
N TYR A 285 97.51 65.41 90.42
CA TYR A 285 97.64 64.97 89.02
C TYR A 285 97.75 63.44 88.89
N GLU A 286 98.47 62.76 89.80
CA GLU A 286 98.50 61.29 89.87
C GLU A 286 97.10 60.68 90.12
N GLN A 287 96.24 61.37 90.88
CA GLN A 287 94.86 60.94 91.10
C GLN A 287 93.99 61.17 89.85
N GLN A 288 94.07 62.35 89.22
CA GLN A 288 93.34 62.65 87.99
C GLN A 288 93.69 61.67 86.85
N ILE A 289 94.98 61.35 86.66
CA ILE A 289 95.42 60.34 85.70
C ILE A 289 94.83 58.95 86.01
N LYS A 290 94.73 58.55 87.28
CA LYS A 290 94.08 57.29 87.67
C LYS A 290 92.58 57.29 87.36
N GLU A 291 91.89 58.40 87.60
CA GLU A 291 90.47 58.57 87.31
C GLU A 291 90.19 58.51 85.80
N PHE A 292 90.96 59.23 84.98
CA PHE A 292 90.85 59.14 83.51
C PHE A 292 91.19 57.74 82.98
N ARG A 293 92.20 57.05 83.53
CA ARG A 293 92.50 55.65 83.15
C ARG A 293 91.35 54.68 83.50
N ILE A 294 90.60 54.93 84.57
CA ILE A 294 89.39 54.17 84.91
C ILE A 294 88.27 54.46 83.90
N GLN A 295 88.03 55.73 83.55
CA GLN A 295 87.04 56.13 82.55
C GLN A 295 87.36 55.53 81.17
N ILE A 296 88.61 55.61 80.70
CA ILE A 296 89.06 54.96 79.47
C ILE A 296 88.79 53.45 79.49
N LYS A 297 88.96 52.78 80.64
CA LYS A 297 88.69 51.34 80.77
C LYS A 297 87.19 51.03 80.69
N GLN A 298 86.33 51.87 81.30
CA GLN A 298 84.88 51.75 81.19
C GLN A 298 84.42 51.95 79.74
N ILE A 299 84.85 53.05 79.11
CA ILE A 299 84.50 53.38 77.71
C ILE A 299 85.02 52.31 76.73
N ASN A 300 86.21 51.74 76.95
CA ASN A 300 86.69 50.63 76.11
C ASN A 300 85.84 49.36 76.25
N ASN A 301 85.32 49.05 77.45
CA ASN A 301 84.43 47.90 77.65
C ASN A 301 83.09 48.12 76.93
N GLU A 302 82.49 49.31 77.06
CA GLU A 302 81.26 49.69 76.34
C GLU A 302 81.45 49.66 74.82
N ARG A 303 82.58 50.21 74.33
CA ARG A 303 82.94 50.16 72.90
C ARG A 303 83.15 48.72 72.41
N GLN A 304 83.74 47.84 73.22
CA GLN A 304 83.92 46.43 72.83
C GLN A 304 82.57 45.71 72.76
N GLN A 305 81.67 45.94 73.70
CA GLN A 305 80.33 45.35 73.65
C GLN A 305 79.58 45.76 72.37
N ILE A 306 79.62 47.05 72.01
CA ILE A 306 78.99 47.54 70.76
C ILE A 306 79.70 47.01 69.51
N GLN A 307 81.01 46.75 69.56
CA GLN A 307 81.73 46.09 68.47
C GLN A 307 81.31 44.62 68.30
N ASP A 308 81.12 43.89 69.40
CA ASP A 308 80.65 42.50 69.38
C ASP A 308 79.19 42.42 68.87
N GLU A 309 78.35 43.39 69.23
CA GLU A 309 76.99 43.58 68.69
C GLU A 309 77.03 43.89 67.17
N PHE A 310 77.87 44.85 66.73
CA PHE A 310 78.08 45.17 65.32
C PHE A 310 78.55 43.97 64.49
N ASP A 311 79.50 43.18 64.98
CA ASP A 311 79.98 41.99 64.27
C ASP A 311 78.87 40.92 64.14
N HIS A 312 77.97 40.83 65.13
CA HIS A 312 76.79 39.98 65.06
C HIS A 312 75.79 40.47 64.00
N VAL A 313 75.41 41.75 64.04
CA VAL A 313 74.47 42.37 63.08
C VAL A 313 75.04 42.31 61.65
N SER A 314 76.34 42.52 61.47
CA SER A 314 77.04 42.49 60.18
C SER A 314 76.99 41.09 59.54
N LYS A 315 77.12 40.05 60.36
CA LYS A 315 76.96 38.66 59.93
C LYS A 315 75.51 38.35 59.54
N GLN A 316 74.52 38.86 60.28
CA GLN A 316 73.10 38.73 59.91
C GLN A 316 72.80 39.45 58.59
N TYR A 317 73.23 40.70 58.43
CA TYR A 317 73.08 41.48 57.20
C TYR A 317 73.66 40.77 55.96
N SER A 318 74.85 40.18 56.11
CA SER A 318 75.50 39.40 55.05
C SER A 318 74.67 38.17 54.63
N GLN A 319 74.11 37.45 55.60
CA GLN A 319 73.25 36.29 55.37
C GLN A 319 71.92 36.68 54.70
N ILE A 320 71.25 37.71 55.21
CA ILE A 320 69.98 38.22 54.64
C ILE A 320 70.20 38.75 53.21
N THR A 321 71.32 39.44 52.96
CA THR A 321 71.68 39.91 51.62
C THR A 321 71.89 38.75 50.64
N TYR A 322 72.53 37.66 51.07
CA TYR A 322 72.66 36.45 50.24
C TYR A 322 71.30 35.81 49.93
N GLU A 323 70.44 35.64 50.95
CA GLU A 323 69.09 35.09 50.79
C GLU A 323 68.20 35.94 49.88
N LYS A 324 68.25 37.28 50.03
CA LYS A 324 67.58 38.24 49.14
C LYS A 324 68.01 38.05 47.68
N ASN A 325 69.32 37.99 47.42
CA ASN A 325 69.83 37.88 46.05
C ASN A 325 69.44 36.55 45.38
N GLN A 326 69.31 35.46 46.15
CA GLN A 326 68.77 34.20 45.63
C GLN A 326 67.29 34.33 45.24
N LEU A 327 66.48 34.95 46.10
CA LEU A 327 65.05 35.22 45.81
C LEU A 327 64.87 36.11 44.57
N GLU A 328 65.71 37.14 44.36
CA GLU A 328 65.68 37.99 43.16
C GLU A 328 66.02 37.20 41.88
N ASN A 329 66.97 36.26 41.95
CA ASN A 329 67.30 35.37 40.82
C ASN A 329 66.16 34.39 40.52
N ASP A 330 65.56 33.78 41.54
CA ASP A 330 64.43 32.86 41.38
C ASP A 330 63.19 33.58 40.83
N GLN A 331 62.91 34.80 41.28
CA GLN A 331 61.85 35.67 40.76
C GLN A 331 62.06 35.99 39.28
N THR A 332 63.30 36.31 38.88
CA THR A 332 63.65 36.59 37.50
C THR A 332 63.46 35.36 36.60
N ARG A 333 63.84 34.16 37.08
CA ARG A 333 63.62 32.89 36.35
C ARG A 333 62.13 32.59 36.19
N LEU A 334 61.35 32.73 37.26
CA LEU A 334 59.91 32.43 37.26
C LEU A 334 59.12 33.39 36.35
N ASN A 335 59.47 34.68 36.33
CA ASN A 335 58.89 35.65 35.39
C ASN A 335 59.15 35.26 33.92
N HIS A 336 60.38 34.83 33.60
CA HIS A 336 60.73 34.39 32.25
C HIS A 336 59.94 33.15 31.80
N GLU A 337 59.75 32.18 32.70
CA GLU A 337 58.96 30.97 32.45
C GLU A 337 57.47 31.27 32.20
N ILE A 338 56.89 32.19 32.99
CA ILE A 338 55.51 32.69 32.80
C ILE A 338 55.35 33.35 31.42
N ASP A 339 56.30 34.20 31.00
CA ASP A 339 56.21 34.90 29.72
C ASP A 339 56.41 33.97 28.50
N LEU A 340 57.26 32.93 28.62
CA LEU A 340 57.37 31.88 27.61
C LEU A 340 56.06 31.10 27.45
N LEU A 341 55.42 30.71 28.56
CA LEU A 341 54.13 30.01 28.54
C LEU A 341 53.00 30.88 27.99
N ARG A 342 52.95 32.17 28.34
CA ARG A 342 52.01 33.15 27.76
C ARG A 342 52.17 33.25 26.24
N LYS A 343 53.40 33.36 25.75
CA LYS A 343 53.67 33.43 24.30
C LYS A 343 53.23 32.14 23.59
N GLN A 344 53.53 30.97 24.16
CA GLN A 344 53.08 29.69 23.62
C GLN A 344 51.56 29.54 23.61
N LEU A 345 50.85 30.14 24.56
CA LEU A 345 49.39 30.19 24.63
C LEU A 345 48.82 31.09 23.51
N ASP A 346 49.38 32.29 23.31
CA ASP A 346 48.93 33.24 22.28
C ASP A 346 49.19 32.73 20.86
N ASP A 347 50.36 32.15 20.60
CA ASP A 347 50.68 31.55 19.30
C ASP A 347 49.74 30.35 19.02
N ASN A 348 49.45 29.49 20.01
CA ASN A 348 48.44 28.42 19.88
C ASN A 348 47.02 28.96 19.63
N ASN A 349 46.65 30.06 20.29
CA ASN A 349 45.32 30.66 20.14
C ASN A 349 45.15 31.22 18.72
N LYS A 350 46.16 31.87 18.14
CA LYS A 350 46.11 32.40 16.76
C LYS A 350 45.91 31.30 15.72
N ASP A 351 46.76 30.28 15.71
CA ASP A 351 46.66 29.18 14.73
C ASP A 351 45.30 28.47 14.83
N LYS A 352 44.78 28.28 16.04
CA LYS A 352 43.48 27.64 16.27
C LYS A 352 42.29 28.55 15.96
N GLU A 353 42.41 29.85 16.16
CA GLU A 353 41.38 30.82 15.77
C GLU A 353 41.28 30.92 14.23
N GLN A 354 42.40 30.84 13.51
CA GLN A 354 42.42 30.68 12.06
C GLN A 354 41.70 29.40 11.63
N GLN A 355 42.08 28.23 12.18
CA GLN A 355 41.42 26.96 11.87
C GLN A 355 39.92 26.98 12.17
N ILE A 356 39.50 27.57 13.29
CA ILE A 356 38.08 27.73 13.64
C ILE A 356 37.34 28.61 12.61
N ASN A 357 37.97 29.64 12.06
CA ASN A 357 37.35 30.52 11.07
C ASN A 357 37.28 29.88 9.67
N GLU A 358 38.29 29.12 9.26
CA GLU A 358 38.26 28.27 8.07
C GLU A 358 37.11 27.23 8.18
N LEU A 359 37.02 26.54 9.32
CA LEU A 359 35.96 25.57 9.59
C LEU A 359 34.55 26.21 9.62
N LYS A 360 34.38 27.42 10.19
CA LYS A 360 33.11 28.16 10.11
C LYS A 360 32.72 28.45 8.65
N HIS A 361 33.69 28.74 7.78
CA HIS A 361 33.45 29.00 6.37
C HIS A 361 33.01 27.73 5.61
N GLU A 362 33.66 26.59 5.87
CA GLU A 362 33.21 25.29 5.34
C GLU A 362 31.80 24.93 5.83
N LEU A 363 31.53 25.08 7.13
CA LEU A 363 30.23 24.76 7.75
C LEU A 363 29.10 25.65 7.21
N SER A 364 29.40 26.93 6.92
CA SER A 364 28.51 27.85 6.20
C SER A 364 28.21 27.34 4.78
N THR A 365 29.22 26.87 4.06
CA THR A 365 29.08 26.36 2.69
C THR A 365 28.26 25.06 2.65
N VAL A 366 28.53 24.12 3.56
CA VAL A 366 27.76 22.87 3.71
C VAL A 366 26.32 23.16 4.13
N ARG A 367 26.07 24.14 5.01
CA ARG A 367 24.70 24.56 5.35
C ARG A 367 23.94 25.09 4.15
N LYS A 368 24.55 25.93 3.31
CA LYS A 368 23.93 26.44 2.07
C LYS A 368 23.60 25.32 1.09
N GLN A 369 24.51 24.34 0.94
CA GLN A 369 24.26 23.15 0.12
C GLN A 369 23.10 22.32 0.67
N TYR A 370 23.07 22.08 1.99
CA TYR A 370 21.98 21.37 2.66
C TYR A 370 20.62 22.05 2.44
N THR A 371 20.51 23.37 2.65
CA THR A 371 19.25 24.10 2.43
C THR A 371 18.78 24.06 0.97
N ASN A 372 19.69 24.04 -0.01
CA ASN A 372 19.32 23.85 -1.42
C ASN A 372 18.82 22.42 -1.70
N ILE A 373 19.47 21.40 -1.15
CA ILE A 373 19.04 20.00 -1.29
C ILE A 373 17.68 19.80 -0.62
N GLU A 374 17.47 20.37 0.57
CA GLU A 374 16.20 20.32 1.31
C GLU A 374 15.05 21.02 0.55
N ALA A 375 15.29 22.20 -0.01
CA ALA A 375 14.30 22.91 -0.84
C ALA A 375 13.97 22.13 -2.13
N ASN A 376 14.97 21.51 -2.78
CA ASN A 376 14.75 20.68 -3.96
C ASN A 376 14.00 19.39 -3.61
N PHE A 377 14.30 18.76 -2.47
CA PHE A 377 13.59 17.60 -1.98
C PHE A 377 12.12 17.92 -1.65
N GLN A 378 11.83 19.07 -1.03
CA GLN A 378 10.46 19.52 -0.79
C GLN A 378 9.67 19.67 -2.09
N LYS A 379 10.23 20.36 -3.10
CA LYS A 379 9.60 20.50 -4.43
C LYS A 379 9.36 19.16 -5.11
N ALA A 380 10.33 18.24 -5.06
CA ALA A 380 10.18 16.90 -5.63
C ALA A 380 9.09 16.09 -4.90
N ASN A 381 8.98 16.24 -3.58
CA ASN A 381 7.97 15.57 -2.76
C ASN A 381 6.56 16.14 -2.99
N GLU A 382 6.42 17.45 -3.17
CA GLU A 382 5.15 18.09 -3.61
C GLU A 382 4.74 17.59 -5.00
N HIS A 383 5.67 17.54 -5.95
CA HIS A 383 5.42 17.02 -7.30
C HIS A 383 4.97 15.54 -7.28
N ASN A 384 5.67 14.69 -6.52
CA ASN A 384 5.33 13.27 -6.38
C ASN A 384 3.98 13.06 -5.67
N ASN A 385 3.63 13.89 -4.68
CA ASN A 385 2.30 13.88 -4.07
C ASN A 385 1.20 14.28 -5.06
N ASN A 386 1.43 15.28 -5.91
CA ASN A 386 0.47 15.65 -6.96
C ASN A 386 0.30 14.53 -7.98
N GLN A 387 1.41 13.92 -8.44
CA GLN A 387 1.37 12.75 -9.34
C GLN A 387 0.63 11.56 -8.71
N LYS A 388 0.81 11.29 -7.41
CA LYS A 388 0.05 10.24 -6.69
C LYS A 388 -1.45 10.54 -6.64
N GLN A 389 -1.85 11.79 -6.41
CA GLN A 389 -3.26 12.17 -6.45
C GLN A 389 -3.86 12.01 -7.84
N GLU A 390 -3.09 12.32 -8.90
CA GLU A 390 -3.52 12.16 -10.29
C GLU A 390 -3.61 10.68 -10.70
N ILE A 391 -2.65 9.83 -10.27
CA ILE A 391 -2.71 8.37 -10.45
C ILE A 391 -3.91 7.76 -9.73
N GLU A 392 -4.23 8.20 -8.51
CA GLU A 392 -5.42 7.70 -7.80
C GLU A 392 -6.73 8.17 -8.47
N ARG A 393 -6.79 9.39 -9.03
CA ARG A 393 -7.94 9.80 -9.87
C ARG A 393 -8.08 8.89 -11.09
N LEU A 394 -7.01 8.71 -11.86
CA LEU A 394 -7.00 7.86 -13.05
C LEU A 394 -7.34 6.39 -12.75
N LYS A 395 -6.92 5.85 -11.59
CA LYS A 395 -7.36 4.53 -11.11
C LYS A 395 -8.86 4.47 -10.86
N ASN A 396 -9.43 5.48 -10.21
CA ASN A 396 -10.86 5.52 -9.93
C ASN A 396 -11.66 5.61 -11.24
N ASP A 397 -11.24 6.47 -12.17
CA ASP A 397 -11.84 6.60 -13.51
C ASP A 397 -11.78 5.27 -14.30
N LEU A 398 -10.62 4.60 -14.28
CA LEU A 398 -10.43 3.28 -14.92
C LEU A 398 -11.28 2.19 -14.24
N THR A 399 -11.43 2.23 -12.92
CA THR A 399 -12.28 1.29 -12.17
C THR A 399 -13.75 1.49 -12.52
N GLU A 400 -14.22 2.74 -12.65
CA GLU A 400 -15.58 3.07 -13.09
C GLU A 400 -15.82 2.67 -14.56
N GLN A 401 -14.84 2.83 -15.45
CA GLN A 401 -14.93 2.31 -16.81
C GLN A 401 -14.96 0.77 -16.86
N ASN A 402 -14.12 0.08 -16.07
CA ASN A 402 -14.14 -1.39 -15.99
C ASN A 402 -15.48 -1.92 -15.46
N HIS A 403 -16.09 -1.26 -14.47
CA HIS A 403 -17.43 -1.61 -14.00
C HIS A 403 -18.51 -1.40 -15.08
N ARG A 404 -18.42 -0.34 -15.88
CA ARG A 404 -19.31 -0.13 -17.04
C ARG A 404 -19.12 -1.21 -18.11
N LEU A 405 -17.89 -1.52 -18.48
CA LEU A 405 -17.59 -2.57 -19.47
C LEU A 405 -18.04 -3.96 -19.01
N GLU A 406 -17.86 -4.31 -17.73
CA GLU A 406 -18.34 -5.59 -17.21
C GLU A 406 -19.88 -5.64 -17.13
N HIS A 407 -20.57 -4.51 -16.93
CA HIS A 407 -22.04 -4.45 -17.06
C HIS A 407 -22.47 -4.74 -18.50
N GLU A 408 -21.95 -3.97 -19.48
CA GLU A 408 -22.28 -4.12 -20.90
C GLU A 408 -21.97 -5.53 -21.43
N LYS A 409 -20.85 -6.12 -20.99
CA LYS A 409 -20.46 -7.50 -21.31
C LYS A 409 -21.45 -8.54 -20.75
N ASN A 410 -22.00 -8.31 -19.56
CA ASN A 410 -23.01 -9.20 -18.99
C ASN A 410 -24.36 -9.07 -19.70
N GLU A 411 -24.74 -7.86 -20.14
CA GLU A 411 -25.91 -7.64 -20.99
C GLU A 411 -25.75 -8.34 -22.35
N LEU A 412 -24.63 -8.10 -23.06
CA LEU A 412 -24.27 -8.81 -24.30
C LEU A 412 -24.33 -10.32 -24.15
N LYS A 413 -23.84 -10.86 -23.02
CA LYS A 413 -23.89 -12.30 -22.74
C LYS A 413 -25.31 -12.83 -22.51
N GLN A 414 -26.20 -12.04 -21.90
CA GLN A 414 -27.62 -12.37 -21.82
C GLN A 414 -28.28 -12.37 -23.21
N THR A 415 -27.96 -11.39 -24.07
CA THR A 415 -28.48 -11.33 -25.44
C THR A 415 -27.97 -12.51 -26.29
N ILE A 416 -26.69 -12.89 -26.17
CA ILE A 416 -26.14 -14.08 -26.86
C ILE A 416 -26.88 -15.35 -26.41
N ASN A 417 -27.08 -15.56 -25.10
CA ASN A 417 -27.84 -16.71 -24.60
C ASN A 417 -29.30 -16.73 -25.12
N GLN A 418 -29.93 -15.56 -25.32
CA GLN A 418 -31.27 -15.47 -25.92
C GLN A 418 -31.24 -15.87 -27.41
N TYR A 419 -30.24 -15.41 -28.17
CA TYR A 419 -30.08 -15.81 -29.57
C TYR A 419 -29.74 -17.30 -29.73
N GLU A 420 -28.94 -17.89 -28.83
CA GLU A 420 -28.68 -19.34 -28.80
C GLU A 420 -29.98 -20.14 -28.56
N LEU A 421 -30.84 -19.67 -27.63
CA LEU A 421 -32.14 -20.29 -27.37
C LEU A 421 -33.06 -20.21 -28.60
N ILE A 422 -33.15 -19.04 -29.25
CA ILE A 422 -33.93 -18.83 -30.47
C ILE A 422 -33.41 -19.70 -31.62
N SER A 423 -32.08 -19.79 -31.80
CA SER A 423 -31.46 -20.66 -32.80
C SER A 423 -31.84 -22.13 -32.58
N THR A 424 -31.80 -22.59 -31.33
CA THR A 424 -32.19 -23.96 -30.94
C THR A 424 -33.68 -24.22 -31.23
N GLU A 425 -34.54 -23.23 -31.00
CA GLU A 425 -35.97 -23.33 -31.31
C GLU A 425 -36.23 -23.36 -32.83
N ILE A 426 -35.51 -22.56 -33.61
CA ILE A 426 -35.56 -22.59 -35.09
C ILE A 426 -35.09 -23.94 -35.63
N GLU A 427 -33.98 -24.50 -35.12
CA GLU A 427 -33.50 -25.85 -35.49
C GLU A 427 -34.55 -26.94 -35.20
N LEU A 428 -35.23 -26.86 -34.05
CA LEU A 428 -36.32 -27.78 -33.70
C LEU A 428 -37.53 -27.64 -34.64
N GLN A 429 -37.90 -26.40 -35.00
CA GLN A 429 -38.98 -26.14 -35.95
C GLN A 429 -38.62 -26.65 -37.37
N LEU A 430 -37.40 -26.40 -37.84
CA LEU A 430 -36.90 -26.94 -39.12
C LEU A 430 -36.91 -28.46 -39.14
N THR A 431 -36.55 -29.11 -38.02
CA THR A 431 -36.60 -30.57 -37.89
C THR A 431 -38.05 -31.09 -37.94
N THR A 432 -39.00 -30.38 -37.32
CA THR A 432 -40.43 -30.70 -37.40
C THR A 432 -40.95 -30.58 -38.83
N ILE A 433 -40.69 -29.45 -39.51
CA ILE A 433 -41.09 -29.20 -40.90
C ILE A 433 -40.49 -30.24 -41.85
N GLN A 434 -39.23 -30.64 -41.65
CA GLN A 434 -38.61 -31.68 -42.47
C GLN A 434 -39.26 -33.06 -42.27
N ASN A 435 -39.71 -33.39 -41.05
CA ASN A 435 -40.45 -34.63 -40.79
C ASN A 435 -41.86 -34.60 -41.40
N GLU A 436 -42.55 -33.45 -41.35
CA GLU A 436 -43.85 -33.25 -42.00
C GLU A 436 -43.73 -33.37 -43.52
N LYS A 437 -42.72 -32.72 -44.12
CA LYS A 437 -42.38 -32.88 -45.54
C LYS A 437 -42.16 -34.35 -45.92
N ASN A 438 -41.34 -35.08 -45.17
CA ASN A 438 -41.07 -36.50 -45.44
C ASN A 438 -42.37 -37.35 -45.40
N ASN A 439 -43.28 -37.04 -44.47
CA ASN A 439 -44.58 -37.71 -44.36
C ASN A 439 -45.49 -37.38 -45.56
N ILE A 440 -45.54 -36.11 -45.98
CA ILE A 440 -46.30 -35.68 -47.17
C ILE A 440 -45.75 -36.34 -48.44
N GLU A 441 -44.42 -36.43 -48.60
CA GLU A 441 -43.80 -37.13 -49.73
C GLU A 441 -44.16 -38.63 -49.74
N GLN A 442 -44.20 -39.29 -48.57
CA GLN A 442 -44.61 -40.69 -48.44
C GLN A 442 -46.11 -40.89 -48.72
N GLN A 443 -46.97 -39.95 -48.33
CA GLN A 443 -48.40 -39.96 -48.65
C GLN A 443 -48.62 -39.76 -50.15
N LEU A 444 -47.90 -38.83 -50.77
CA LEU A 444 -47.95 -38.57 -52.22
C LEU A 444 -47.53 -39.82 -53.02
N GLN A 445 -46.46 -40.49 -52.61
CA GLN A 445 -46.02 -41.75 -53.23
C GLN A 445 -47.09 -42.85 -53.09
N THR A 446 -47.77 -42.92 -51.95
CA THR A 446 -48.87 -43.87 -51.71
C THR A 446 -50.09 -43.56 -52.60
N GLN A 447 -50.46 -42.29 -52.73
CA GLN A 447 -51.54 -41.84 -53.62
C GLN A 447 -51.22 -42.14 -55.10
N GLN A 448 -49.98 -41.93 -55.54
CA GLN A 448 -49.54 -42.28 -56.90
C GLN A 448 -49.72 -43.79 -57.18
N GLN A 449 -49.35 -44.67 -56.23
CA GLN A 449 -49.58 -46.12 -56.36
C GLN A 449 -51.07 -46.48 -56.41
N ILE A 450 -51.92 -45.78 -55.65
CA ILE A 450 -53.38 -45.99 -55.69
C ILE A 450 -53.94 -45.56 -57.05
N ILE A 451 -53.53 -44.42 -57.59
CA ILE A 451 -53.92 -43.94 -58.93
C ILE A 451 -53.50 -44.95 -60.01
N GLU A 452 -52.28 -45.49 -59.94
CA GLU A 452 -51.81 -46.52 -60.87
C GLU A 452 -52.67 -47.81 -60.82
N GLN A 453 -53.02 -48.28 -59.61
CA GLN A 453 -53.95 -49.41 -59.45
C GLN A 453 -55.37 -49.11 -59.94
N LEU A 454 -55.86 -47.88 -59.77
CA LEU A 454 -57.17 -47.46 -60.27
C LEU A 454 -57.18 -47.40 -61.80
N ASN A 455 -56.12 -46.89 -62.44
CA ASN A 455 -55.97 -46.89 -63.90
C ASN A 455 -55.98 -48.31 -64.47
N ILE A 456 -55.27 -49.26 -63.85
CA ILE A 456 -55.31 -50.68 -64.24
C ILE A 456 -56.74 -51.26 -64.12
N LYS A 457 -57.48 -50.91 -63.06
CA LYS A 457 -58.89 -51.32 -62.90
C LYS A 457 -59.80 -50.65 -63.94
N LEU A 458 -59.54 -49.40 -64.30
CA LEU A 458 -60.29 -48.67 -65.32
C LEU A 458 -60.12 -49.33 -66.69
N ASP A 459 -58.88 -49.65 -67.09
CA ASP A 459 -58.57 -50.40 -68.32
C ASP A 459 -59.26 -51.78 -68.35
N GLN A 460 -59.32 -52.48 -67.21
CA GLN A 460 -60.07 -53.74 -67.10
C GLN A 460 -61.58 -53.53 -67.29
N LYS A 461 -62.15 -52.46 -66.72
CA LYS A 461 -63.56 -52.10 -66.88
C LYS A 461 -63.88 -51.67 -68.31
N ASP A 462 -63.02 -50.90 -68.97
CA ASP A 462 -63.17 -50.52 -70.37
C ASP A 462 -63.12 -51.72 -71.33
N ASN A 463 -62.22 -52.67 -71.07
CA ASN A 463 -62.19 -53.93 -71.80
C ASN A 463 -63.45 -54.79 -71.54
N TYR A 464 -64.01 -54.74 -70.33
CA TYR A 464 -65.29 -55.38 -70.02
C TYR A 464 -66.47 -54.66 -70.68
N ILE A 465 -66.49 -53.34 -70.71
CA ILE A 465 -67.48 -52.52 -71.42
C ILE A 465 -67.43 -52.82 -72.91
N LYS A 466 -66.26 -52.86 -73.55
CA LYS A 466 -66.11 -53.26 -74.96
C LYS A 466 -66.71 -54.65 -75.24
N ARG A 467 -66.51 -55.62 -74.35
CA ARG A 467 -67.14 -56.96 -74.43
C ARG A 467 -68.65 -56.92 -74.21
N LEU A 468 -69.14 -56.13 -73.26
CA LEU A 468 -70.56 -55.90 -73.00
C LEU A 468 -71.23 -55.21 -74.17
N SER A 469 -70.67 -54.16 -74.76
CA SER A 469 -71.19 -53.48 -75.95
C SER A 469 -71.29 -54.44 -77.14
N ALA A 470 -70.31 -55.32 -77.36
CA ALA A 470 -70.42 -56.39 -78.36
C ALA A 470 -71.51 -57.43 -78.00
N GLY A 471 -71.73 -57.70 -76.71
CA GLY A 471 -72.84 -58.51 -76.20
C GLY A 471 -74.21 -57.86 -76.42
N ILE A 472 -74.35 -56.58 -76.09
CA ILE A 472 -75.54 -55.75 -76.28
C ILE A 472 -75.84 -55.62 -77.77
N HIS A 473 -74.84 -55.48 -78.64
CA HIS A 473 -75.07 -55.44 -80.09
C HIS A 473 -75.64 -56.77 -80.63
N ARG A 474 -75.17 -57.92 -80.10
CA ARG A 474 -75.77 -59.24 -80.39
C ARG A 474 -77.17 -59.37 -79.78
N ALA A 475 -77.36 -58.94 -78.54
CA ALA A 475 -78.65 -58.98 -77.85
C ALA A 475 -79.69 -58.06 -78.50
N HIS A 476 -79.27 -56.91 -79.04
CA HIS A 476 -80.13 -55.98 -79.78
C HIS A 476 -80.58 -56.59 -81.11
N LYS A 477 -79.71 -57.33 -81.80
CA LYS A 477 -80.07 -58.11 -83.00
C LYS A 477 -81.08 -59.23 -82.67
N ILE A 478 -80.95 -59.87 -81.51
CA ILE A 478 -81.95 -60.83 -81.00
C ILE A 478 -83.24 -60.13 -80.58
N TYR A 479 -83.15 -58.96 -79.94
CA TYR A 479 -84.28 -58.14 -79.52
C TYR A 479 -85.10 -57.67 -80.72
N GLN A 480 -84.48 -57.23 -81.82
CA GLN A 480 -85.20 -56.88 -83.05
C GLN A 480 -86.02 -58.06 -83.58
N ASN A 481 -85.45 -59.28 -83.62
CA ASN A 481 -86.19 -60.49 -83.97
C ASN A 481 -87.31 -60.81 -82.96
N LEU A 482 -87.07 -60.62 -81.66
CA LEU A 482 -88.09 -60.83 -80.61
C LEU A 482 -89.18 -59.76 -80.61
N GLN A 483 -88.89 -58.52 -81.00
CA GLN A 483 -89.86 -57.42 -81.04
C GLN A 483 -90.86 -57.63 -82.19
N GLN A 484 -90.40 -58.17 -83.32
CA GLN A 484 -91.27 -58.68 -84.39
C GLN A 484 -92.21 -59.78 -83.88
N ASN A 485 -91.71 -60.72 -83.07
CA ASN A 485 -92.53 -61.78 -82.45
C ASN A 485 -93.44 -61.26 -81.33
N LEU A 486 -93.00 -60.29 -80.53
CA LEU A 486 -93.76 -59.74 -79.40
C LEU A 486 -94.93 -58.88 -79.88
N HIS A 487 -94.77 -58.14 -80.98
CA HIS A 487 -95.89 -57.42 -81.59
C HIS A 487 -97.03 -58.36 -81.99
N ALA A 488 -96.71 -59.57 -82.49
CA ALA A 488 -97.70 -60.61 -82.76
C ALA A 488 -98.38 -61.16 -81.50
N ASN A 489 -97.73 -61.10 -80.34
CA ASN A 489 -98.26 -61.61 -79.06
C ASN A 489 -99.00 -60.55 -78.22
N GLN A 490 -98.60 -59.28 -78.23
CA GLN A 490 -99.22 -58.23 -77.41
C GLN A 490 -100.67 -57.95 -77.80
N MET A 491 -101.03 -58.19 -79.06
CA MET A 491 -102.42 -58.17 -79.54
C MET A 491 -103.33 -59.20 -78.85
N ASN A 492 -102.78 -60.23 -78.17
CA ASN A 492 -103.55 -61.24 -77.46
C ASN A 492 -103.82 -60.92 -75.97
N LEU A 493 -102.99 -60.08 -75.32
CA LEU A 493 -102.93 -60.02 -73.84
C LEU A 493 -103.71 -58.86 -73.19
N LEU A 494 -103.99 -57.76 -73.90
CA LEU A 494 -104.66 -56.58 -73.32
C LEU A 494 -106.01 -56.90 -72.66
N THR A 495 -106.62 -58.01 -73.08
CA THR A 495 -107.89 -58.61 -72.66
C THR A 495 -108.00 -59.02 -71.18
N ILE A 496 -106.94 -58.96 -70.35
CA ILE A 496 -106.88 -59.68 -69.06
C ILE A 496 -106.83 -58.79 -67.79
N ILE A 497 -106.29 -57.56 -67.82
CA ILE A 497 -105.72 -56.93 -66.60
C ILE A 497 -106.69 -56.10 -65.72
N GLU A 498 -107.89 -55.72 -66.17
CA GLU A 498 -108.79 -54.80 -65.44
C GLU A 498 -109.38 -55.30 -64.09
N GLN A 499 -108.94 -56.45 -63.56
CA GLN A 499 -109.65 -57.19 -62.50
C GLN A 499 -109.14 -57.01 -61.05
N ALA A 500 -108.01 -56.33 -60.78
CA ALA A 500 -107.25 -56.56 -59.53
C ALA A 500 -107.17 -55.43 -58.47
N GLU A 501 -107.54 -54.18 -58.74
CA GLU A 501 -107.15 -53.03 -57.88
C GLU A 501 -107.95 -52.83 -56.57
N GLN A 502 -108.84 -53.75 -56.16
CA GLN A 502 -109.87 -53.45 -55.13
C GLN A 502 -109.47 -53.61 -53.64
N GLU A 503 -108.38 -54.29 -53.27
CA GLU A 503 -108.25 -54.87 -51.92
C GLU A 503 -107.55 -54.01 -50.83
N SER A 504 -107.04 -52.81 -51.15
CA SER A 504 -105.97 -52.16 -50.35
C SER A 504 -106.37 -51.41 -49.04
N HIS A 505 -107.67 -51.19 -48.75
CA HIS A 505 -108.07 -50.07 -47.87
C HIS A 505 -108.21 -50.30 -46.34
N THR A 506 -108.05 -51.51 -45.80
CA THR A 506 -108.73 -51.88 -44.52
C THR A 506 -107.95 -51.70 -43.20
N ILE A 507 -106.62 -51.54 -43.19
CA ILE A 507 -105.79 -51.89 -41.99
C ILE A 507 -105.50 -50.76 -40.97
N ARG A 508 -105.89 -49.49 -41.21
CA ARG A 508 -105.26 -48.30 -40.58
C ARG A 508 -105.77 -47.83 -39.19
N ALA A 509 -106.54 -48.59 -38.41
CA ALA A 509 -107.47 -48.00 -37.42
C ALA A 509 -107.33 -48.27 -35.89
N GLN A 510 -106.26 -48.87 -35.33
CA GLN A 510 -106.37 -49.53 -33.99
C GLN A 510 -105.41 -49.19 -32.81
N THR A 511 -104.44 -48.26 -32.89
CA THR A 511 -103.33 -48.25 -31.89
C THR A 511 -103.05 -46.90 -31.18
N LEU A 512 -103.96 -46.38 -30.33
CA LEU A 512 -103.79 -45.02 -29.78
C LEU A 512 -104.37 -44.66 -28.38
N GLU A 513 -104.44 -45.56 -27.39
CA GLU A 513 -104.98 -45.18 -26.05
C GLU A 513 -104.44 -45.99 -24.85
N GLN A 514 -103.17 -45.80 -24.44
CA GLN A 514 -102.73 -46.24 -23.10
C GLN A 514 -101.50 -45.49 -22.54
N ILE A 515 -101.65 -45.06 -21.27
CA ILE A 515 -100.60 -44.77 -20.27
C ILE A 515 -99.97 -43.35 -20.33
N ARG A 516 -100.70 -42.40 -19.74
CA ARG A 516 -100.15 -41.31 -18.89
C ARG A 516 -100.19 -41.79 -17.43
N GLU A 517 -99.18 -41.43 -16.62
CA GLU A 517 -99.10 -41.43 -15.12
C GLU A 517 -97.58 -41.40 -14.75
N GLU A 518 -96.84 -40.30 -14.95
CA GLU A 518 -96.70 -39.15 -14.03
C GLU A 518 -96.72 -39.52 -12.52
N PHE A 519 -95.54 -39.55 -11.87
CA PHE A 519 -94.93 -38.43 -11.11
C PHE A 519 -95.76 -37.93 -9.91
N THR A 520 -95.29 -38.19 -8.67
CA THR A 520 -95.26 -37.27 -7.49
C THR A 520 -94.69 -38.02 -6.27
N ASN A 521 -94.13 -37.29 -5.30
CA ASN A 521 -93.45 -37.70 -4.05
C ASN A 521 -91.96 -38.11 -4.23
N TYR A 522 -91.02 -37.68 -3.39
CA TYR A 522 -91.14 -36.93 -2.12
C TYR A 522 -89.96 -35.96 -1.95
N LEU A 523 -90.26 -34.75 -1.49
CA LEU A 523 -89.29 -33.66 -1.32
C LEU A 523 -89.02 -33.44 0.19
N THR A 524 -87.78 -33.15 0.55
CA THR A 524 -87.36 -32.38 1.75
C THR A 524 -87.33 -33.09 3.13
N ILE A 525 -86.40 -32.63 3.98
CA ILE A 525 -86.28 -32.84 5.45
C ILE A 525 -85.89 -34.29 5.82
N VAL A 526 -84.77 -34.58 6.48
CA VAL A 526 -84.44 -34.19 7.87
C VAL A 526 -83.05 -33.57 8.00
N HIS A 527 -83.06 -32.23 8.00
CA HIS A 527 -82.17 -31.37 8.76
C HIS A 527 -81.86 -31.91 10.16
N THR A 528 -80.74 -31.48 10.77
CA THR A 528 -80.40 -31.71 12.20
C THR A 528 -79.69 -33.03 12.53
N ILE A 529 -78.35 -33.00 12.54
CA ILE A 529 -77.46 -33.24 13.70
C ILE A 529 -76.09 -32.67 13.24
N ILE A 530 -75.69 -31.44 13.57
CA ILE A 530 -75.37 -30.84 14.90
C ILE A 530 -74.14 -31.50 15.53
N THR A 531 -73.20 -30.66 16.03
CA THR A 531 -72.03 -30.96 16.93
C THR A 531 -71.10 -32.08 16.44
N ASP A 532 -69.79 -31.90 16.24
CA ASP A 532 -68.79 -31.01 16.84
C ASP A 532 -67.52 -31.07 15.96
N SER A 533 -66.54 -30.17 15.98
CA SER A 533 -66.38 -28.91 16.71
C SER A 533 -65.43 -28.04 15.87
N LYS A 534 -65.85 -26.82 15.48
CA LYS A 534 -65.05 -25.93 14.63
C LYS A 534 -64.44 -24.78 15.45
N THR A 535 -63.12 -24.63 15.30
CA THR A 535 -62.29 -23.40 15.50
C THR A 535 -61.93 -22.87 16.89
N LYS A 536 -60.70 -22.33 16.89
CA LYS A 536 -60.01 -21.32 17.75
C LYS A 536 -59.11 -21.90 18.86
N LEU A 537 -57.79 -21.68 18.89
CA LEU A 537 -56.91 -20.56 18.46
C LEU A 537 -57.15 -19.29 19.31
N GLU A 538 -56.31 -19.06 20.34
CA GLU A 538 -55.71 -17.75 20.75
C GLU A 538 -55.18 -17.67 22.23
N LYS A 539 -54.00 -17.03 22.41
CA LYS A 539 -53.53 -16.10 23.49
C LYS A 539 -53.18 -16.54 24.94
N GLN A 540 -51.88 -16.40 25.29
CA GLN A 540 -51.22 -15.35 26.13
C GLN A 540 -51.62 -15.08 27.62
N THR A 541 -50.63 -14.57 28.42
CA THR A 541 -50.68 -13.85 29.75
C THR A 541 -51.10 -14.64 31.03
N GLU A 542 -50.72 -14.30 32.30
CA GLU A 542 -49.55 -13.64 32.97
C GLU A 542 -49.70 -13.72 34.53
N ILE A 543 -48.64 -13.38 35.32
CA ILE A 543 -48.67 -12.65 36.64
C ILE A 543 -48.87 -13.33 38.07
N ASP A 544 -47.89 -13.03 38.96
CA ASP A 544 -47.80 -12.75 40.43
C ASP A 544 -48.18 -13.67 41.64
N ASN A 545 -47.32 -13.71 42.69
CA ASN A 545 -47.43 -12.89 43.95
C ASN A 545 -46.49 -13.25 45.17
N LEU A 546 -45.68 -12.27 45.67
CA LEU A 546 -45.44 -11.79 47.09
C LEU A 546 -44.89 -12.75 48.22
N LYS A 547 -44.37 -12.39 49.44
CA LYS A 547 -43.92 -11.14 50.18
C LYS A 547 -43.11 -11.45 51.50
N LEU A 548 -42.57 -10.40 52.16
CA LEU A 548 -42.27 -10.21 53.63
C LEU A 548 -40.96 -10.82 54.25
N LEU A 549 -40.41 -10.36 55.40
CA LEU A 549 -39.80 -9.09 55.91
C LEU A 549 -39.52 -9.26 57.44
N GLU A 550 -38.48 -8.60 57.98
CA GLU A 550 -38.23 -8.22 59.41
C GLU A 550 -37.72 -9.24 60.47
N GLN A 551 -36.54 -8.95 61.07
CA GLN A 551 -36.36 -8.78 62.55
C GLN A 551 -34.95 -8.28 62.97
N GLN A 552 -34.92 -7.32 63.90
CA GLN A 552 -33.76 -6.87 64.71
C GLN A 552 -34.21 -6.72 66.17
N GLN A 553 -33.38 -7.07 67.17
CA GLN A 553 -33.24 -6.45 68.53
C GLN A 553 -32.62 -7.40 69.58
N GLN A 554 -31.39 -7.13 70.08
CA GLN A 554 -30.92 -7.54 71.43
C GLN A 554 -29.49 -7.01 71.75
N THR A 555 -29.33 -5.94 72.56
CA THR A 555 -28.05 -5.57 73.25
C THR A 555 -28.15 -4.34 74.18
N GLU A 556 -28.62 -4.47 75.43
CA GLU A 556 -28.43 -3.43 76.47
C GLU A 556 -28.69 -3.95 77.91
N LYS A 557 -27.66 -4.38 78.68
CA LYS A 557 -27.88 -4.82 80.10
C LYS A 557 -26.69 -5.00 81.09
N GLN A 558 -25.50 -4.41 80.93
CA GLN A 558 -24.31 -4.75 81.77
C GLN A 558 -23.45 -3.56 82.26
N LEU A 559 -23.85 -2.79 83.30
CA LEU A 559 -23.06 -1.59 83.72
C LEU A 559 -22.86 -1.29 85.24
N ASN A 560 -23.46 -2.00 86.21
CA ASN A 560 -23.68 -1.43 87.57
C ASN A 560 -22.87 -1.97 88.78
N THR A 561 -21.68 -2.59 88.64
CA THR A 561 -21.03 -3.34 89.76
C THR A 561 -19.84 -2.66 90.48
N VAL A 562 -19.16 -1.66 89.89
CA VAL A 562 -17.75 -1.32 90.24
C VAL A 562 -17.55 -0.43 91.51
N LYS A 563 -18.61 0.05 92.18
CA LYS A 563 -18.52 1.29 92.99
C LYS A 563 -18.24 1.20 94.50
N HIS A 564 -17.92 0.02 95.07
CA HIS A 564 -17.97 -0.16 96.55
C HIS A 564 -16.61 -0.30 97.28
N GLU A 565 -15.49 -0.61 96.61
CA GLU A 565 -14.25 -1.03 97.30
C GLU A 565 -13.35 0.11 97.81
N TYR A 566 -13.73 1.38 97.59
CA TYR A 566 -12.84 2.53 97.74
C TYR A 566 -12.57 2.99 99.19
N ASP A 567 -13.58 2.98 100.07
CA ASP A 567 -13.54 3.81 101.30
C ASP A 567 -12.75 3.23 102.48
N LYS A 568 -12.48 1.91 102.50
CA LYS A 568 -11.92 1.24 103.69
C LYS A 568 -10.45 1.58 103.97
N LEU A 569 -9.70 1.97 102.93
CA LEU A 569 -8.23 2.07 102.97
C LEU A 569 -7.69 3.29 103.74
N MET A 570 -8.52 4.31 103.99
CA MET A 570 -8.06 5.65 104.38
C MET A 570 -7.63 5.82 105.84
N LYS A 571 -7.95 4.90 106.76
CA LYS A 571 -7.85 5.15 108.21
C LYS A 571 -6.53 4.70 108.85
N GLU A 572 -5.96 3.59 108.41
CA GLU A 572 -4.68 3.04 108.93
C GLU A 572 -3.48 3.94 108.60
N TYR A 573 -3.65 4.84 107.63
CA TYR A 573 -2.65 5.80 107.16
C TYR A 573 -2.20 6.83 108.22
N GLN A 574 -3.05 7.19 109.19
CA GLN A 574 -2.80 8.37 110.03
C GLN A 574 -1.83 8.14 111.21
N GLU A 575 -1.76 6.93 111.77
CA GLU A 575 -0.94 6.67 112.96
C GLU A 575 0.55 6.44 112.63
N GLN A 576 0.87 5.88 111.46
CA GLN A 576 2.26 5.79 110.99
C GLN A 576 2.92 7.16 110.84
N LYS A 577 2.14 8.20 110.55
CA LYS A 577 2.62 9.55 110.25
C LYS A 577 3.51 10.15 111.35
N GLN A 578 3.10 10.07 112.61
CA GLN A 578 3.79 10.76 113.71
C GLN A 578 5.17 10.19 114.03
N ASN A 579 5.37 8.88 113.88
CA ASN A 579 6.67 8.27 114.16
C ASN A 579 7.72 8.61 113.08
N PHE A 580 7.27 8.85 111.85
CA PHE A 580 8.13 9.38 110.79
C PHE A 580 8.58 10.84 111.06
N GLU A 581 7.80 11.66 111.77
CA GLU A 581 8.09 13.08 111.99
C GLU A 581 9.34 13.31 112.87
N ILE A 582 9.65 12.43 113.83
CA ILE A 582 10.87 12.54 114.65
C ILE A 582 12.11 12.05 113.89
N GLN A 583 11.99 10.94 113.15
CA GLN A 583 13.05 10.48 112.25
C GLN A 583 13.37 11.53 111.18
N LEU A 584 12.37 12.31 110.74
CA LEU A 584 12.53 13.45 109.84
C LEU A 584 13.51 14.51 110.39
N GLY A 585 13.51 14.76 111.71
CA GLY A 585 14.35 15.79 112.34
C GLY A 585 15.85 15.49 112.26
N GLU A 586 16.26 14.28 112.65
CA GLU A 586 17.64 13.84 112.55
C GLU A 586 18.09 13.63 111.10
N LEU A 587 17.17 13.16 110.25
CA LEU A 587 17.41 13.07 108.81
C LEU A 587 17.64 14.46 108.20
N ASN A 588 16.86 15.47 108.58
CA ASN A 588 16.98 16.86 108.09
C ASN A 588 18.32 17.51 108.45
N HIS A 589 18.92 17.22 109.61
CA HIS A 589 20.25 17.78 109.92
C HIS A 589 21.35 17.14 109.07
N LYS A 590 21.29 15.83 108.83
CA LYS A 590 22.19 15.15 107.87
C LYS A 590 21.92 15.63 106.43
N LEU A 591 20.65 15.84 106.08
CA LEU A 591 20.22 16.41 104.81
C LEU A 591 20.84 17.79 104.58
N LEU A 592 20.97 18.63 105.61
CA LEU A 592 21.54 19.97 105.46
C LEU A 592 23.04 19.92 105.07
N GLN A 593 23.86 19.12 105.78
CA GLN A 593 25.28 18.95 105.43
C GLN A 593 25.48 18.27 104.07
N VAL A 594 24.62 17.29 103.74
CA VAL A 594 24.59 16.70 102.40
C VAL A 594 24.12 17.72 101.35
N SER A 595 23.23 18.66 101.69
CA SER A 595 22.74 19.68 100.77
C SER A 595 23.77 20.76 100.44
N GLU A 596 24.63 21.17 101.38
CA GLU A 596 25.74 22.09 101.10
C GLU A 596 26.82 21.40 100.27
N SER A 597 27.16 20.16 100.61
CA SER A 597 28.08 19.32 99.84
C SER A 597 27.55 19.06 98.42
N SER A 598 26.25 18.77 98.31
CA SER A 598 25.56 18.60 97.03
C SER A 598 25.47 19.91 96.27
N SER A 599 25.20 21.05 96.90
CA SER A 599 25.07 22.35 96.22
C SER A 599 26.36 22.72 95.48
N ASN A 600 27.52 22.53 96.13
CA ASN A 600 28.82 22.75 95.51
C ASN A 600 29.11 21.73 94.38
N ALA A 601 28.73 20.46 94.56
CA ALA A 601 28.85 19.44 93.51
C ALA A 601 27.90 19.73 92.32
N THR A 602 26.67 20.16 92.59
CA THR A 602 25.65 20.55 91.62
C THR A 602 26.09 21.77 90.82
N GLN A 603 26.65 22.81 91.46
CA GLN A 603 27.15 23.99 90.75
C GLN A 603 28.33 23.67 89.82
N SER A 604 29.23 22.76 90.23
CA SER A 604 30.31 22.24 89.37
C SER A 604 29.77 21.39 88.22
N LEU A 605 28.83 20.49 88.51
CA LEU A 605 28.15 19.67 87.50
C LEU A 605 27.33 20.51 86.53
N ASP A 606 26.67 21.59 86.95
CA ASP A 606 25.87 22.48 86.10
C ASP A 606 26.75 23.32 85.17
N LEU A 607 27.91 23.81 85.62
CA LEU A 607 28.90 24.44 84.74
C LEU A 607 29.44 23.45 83.69
N GLN A 608 29.64 22.19 84.08
CA GLN A 608 30.03 21.14 83.16
C GLN A 608 28.87 20.71 82.23
N ARG A 609 27.63 20.77 82.71
CA ARG A 609 26.40 20.54 81.94
C ARG A 609 26.25 21.61 80.87
N GLU A 610 26.32 22.89 81.24
CA GLU A 610 26.22 24.04 80.31
C GLU A 610 27.28 23.98 79.21
N LYS A 611 28.50 23.50 79.54
CA LYS A 611 29.56 23.25 78.56
C LYS A 611 29.19 22.14 77.58
N TYR A 612 28.67 21.00 78.06
CA TYR A 612 28.22 19.92 77.18
C TYR A 612 26.95 20.28 76.40
N GLU A 613 26.02 21.02 76.99
CA GLU A 613 24.78 21.53 76.37
C GLU A 613 25.12 22.44 75.18
N LYS A 614 26.11 23.32 75.32
CA LYS A 614 26.66 24.12 74.19
C LYS A 614 27.33 23.27 73.11
N GLN A 615 28.05 22.20 73.47
CA GLN A 615 28.62 21.27 72.49
C GLN A 615 27.52 20.48 71.76
N ILE A 616 26.53 19.95 72.49
CA ILE A 616 25.37 19.23 71.94
C ILE A 616 24.62 20.13 70.97
N ASN A 617 24.23 21.35 71.37
CA ASN A 617 23.53 22.29 70.49
C ASN A 617 24.33 22.60 69.20
N SER A 618 25.67 22.69 69.28
CA SER A 618 26.51 22.90 68.09
C SER A 618 26.53 21.68 67.16
N LEU A 619 26.55 20.46 67.72
CA LEU A 619 26.53 19.20 66.97
C LEU A 619 25.15 18.95 66.38
N GLU A 620 24.08 19.24 67.11
CA GLU A 620 22.68 19.16 66.63
C GLU A 620 22.46 20.13 65.45
N TYR A 621 22.96 21.37 65.53
CA TYR A 621 22.91 22.31 64.42
C TYR A 621 23.68 21.81 63.18
N GLU A 622 24.88 21.24 63.36
CA GLU A 622 25.64 20.62 62.27
C GLU A 622 24.91 19.41 61.67
N LEU A 623 24.30 18.58 62.51
CA LEU A 623 23.62 17.35 62.12
C LEU A 623 22.30 17.66 61.42
N GLU A 624 21.54 18.66 61.85
CA GLU A 624 20.32 19.14 61.20
C GLU A 624 20.63 19.81 59.85
N SER A 625 21.67 20.64 59.78
CA SER A 625 22.18 21.22 58.52
C SER A 625 22.56 20.12 57.52
N ARG A 626 23.27 19.09 57.98
CA ARG A 626 23.66 17.93 57.17
C ARG A 626 22.46 17.07 56.77
N THR A 627 21.46 16.93 57.64
CA THR A 627 20.22 16.19 57.37
C THR A 627 19.42 16.88 56.26
N LYS A 628 19.17 18.19 56.37
CA LYS A 628 18.50 18.99 55.34
C LYS A 628 19.20 18.90 53.99
N LYS A 629 20.54 18.89 53.97
CA LYS A 629 21.33 18.69 52.74
C LYS A 629 21.10 17.31 52.12
N HIS A 630 21.04 16.25 52.93
CA HIS A 630 20.76 14.90 52.45
C HIS A 630 19.30 14.71 52.03
N GLU A 631 18.32 15.34 52.69
CA GLU A 631 16.91 15.37 52.28
C GLU A 631 16.74 16.05 50.91
N MET A 632 17.39 17.19 50.68
CA MET A 632 17.41 17.85 49.37
C MET A 632 17.99 16.95 48.27
N GLN A 633 19.08 16.23 48.57
CA GLN A 633 19.67 15.26 47.64
C GLN A 633 18.74 14.07 47.36
N LEU A 634 18.08 13.54 48.39
CA LEU A 634 17.08 12.48 48.28
C LEU A 634 15.87 12.91 47.44
N SER A 635 15.38 14.13 47.62
CA SER A 635 14.29 14.69 46.81
C SER A 635 14.68 14.76 45.34
N ALA A 636 15.85 15.32 45.02
CA ALA A 636 16.36 15.43 43.65
C ALA A 636 16.61 14.04 43.01
N LEU A 637 17.15 13.08 43.75
CA LEU A 637 17.28 11.69 43.27
C LEU A 637 15.92 11.05 43.03
N THR A 638 14.94 11.26 43.89
CA THR A 638 13.59 10.69 43.77
C THR A 638 12.87 11.22 42.53
N GLU A 639 12.99 12.52 42.26
CA GLU A 639 12.45 13.17 41.06
C GLU A 639 13.12 12.65 39.77
N ASN A 640 14.46 12.55 39.75
CA ASN A 640 15.17 11.94 38.64
C ASN A 640 14.74 10.48 38.39
N LEU A 641 14.55 9.69 39.45
CA LEU A 641 14.13 8.29 39.37
C LEU A 641 12.67 8.16 38.88
N ALA A 642 11.79 9.12 39.23
CA ALA A 642 10.45 9.22 38.67
C ALA A 642 10.47 9.55 37.16
N THR A 643 11.33 10.48 36.73
CA THR A 643 11.53 10.82 35.31
C THR A 643 12.00 9.61 34.50
N VAL A 644 13.05 8.91 34.96
CA VAL A 644 13.55 7.69 34.31
C VAL A 644 12.50 6.58 34.24
N ARG A 645 11.64 6.43 35.26
CA ARG A 645 10.50 5.49 35.23
C ARG A 645 9.45 5.87 34.17
N SER A 646 9.18 7.16 33.99
CA SER A 646 8.26 7.68 32.96
C SER A 646 8.80 7.43 31.54
N GLU A 647 10.10 7.70 31.33
CA GLU A 647 10.79 7.42 30.08
C GLU A 647 10.78 5.91 29.77
N LEU A 648 11.13 5.07 30.75
CA LEU A 648 11.13 3.61 30.61
C LEU A 648 9.75 3.05 30.23
N ARG A 649 8.68 3.57 30.85
CA ARG A 649 7.30 3.22 30.48
C ARG A 649 7.00 3.60 29.03
N THR A 650 7.37 4.82 28.64
CA THR A 650 7.16 5.34 27.29
C THR A 650 7.95 4.52 26.24
N THR A 651 9.14 4.03 26.57
CA THR A 651 9.90 3.12 25.69
C THR A 651 9.30 1.72 25.62
N ASN A 652 8.73 1.21 26.71
CA ASN A 652 8.06 -0.09 26.71
C ASN A 652 6.76 -0.07 25.88
N GLU A 653 5.97 1.01 25.96
CA GLU A 653 4.79 1.22 25.12
C GLU A 653 5.19 1.29 23.62
N LYS A 654 6.29 1.98 23.29
CA LYS A 654 6.86 1.99 21.93
C LYS A 654 7.37 0.62 21.47
N LEU A 655 7.96 -0.17 22.35
CA LEU A 655 8.43 -1.52 22.04
C LEU A 655 7.26 -2.45 21.70
N SER A 656 6.18 -2.40 22.49
CA SER A 656 4.96 -3.18 22.25
C SER A 656 4.33 -2.84 20.88
N ASN A 657 4.28 -1.57 20.50
CA ASN A 657 3.82 -1.17 19.16
C ASN A 657 4.71 -1.73 18.04
N VAL A 658 6.04 -1.80 18.23
CA VAL A 658 6.96 -2.40 17.25
C VAL A 658 6.77 -3.91 17.15
N GLU A 659 6.44 -4.59 18.24
CA GLU A 659 6.11 -6.02 18.25
C GLU A 659 4.79 -6.30 17.53
N GLN A 660 3.76 -5.48 17.74
CA GLN A 660 2.51 -5.55 16.98
C GLN A 660 2.75 -5.36 15.47
N ILE A 661 3.48 -4.31 15.07
CA ILE A 661 3.80 -4.04 13.66
C ILE A 661 4.57 -5.21 13.03
N LYS A 662 5.46 -5.89 13.78
CA LYS A 662 6.12 -7.11 13.30
C LYS A 662 5.15 -8.25 13.05
N SER A 663 4.17 -8.46 13.94
CA SER A 663 3.14 -9.49 13.78
C SER A 663 2.27 -9.21 12.55
N GLU A 664 1.81 -7.96 12.39
CA GLU A 664 1.01 -7.53 11.23
C GLU A 664 1.81 -7.68 9.92
N LYS A 665 3.11 -7.35 9.95
CA LYS A 665 4.01 -7.57 8.82
C LYS A 665 4.05 -9.06 8.42
N THR A 666 4.27 -9.98 9.36
CA THR A 666 4.35 -11.42 9.05
C THR A 666 3.04 -11.97 8.50
N ASP A 667 1.90 -11.46 8.98
CA ASP A 667 0.57 -11.78 8.46
C ASP A 667 0.38 -11.34 7.00
N ILE A 668 0.86 -10.14 6.66
CA ILE A 668 0.80 -9.61 5.29
C ILE A 668 1.76 -10.37 4.36
N GLU A 669 2.98 -10.70 4.82
CA GLU A 669 3.94 -11.52 4.05
C GLU A 669 3.37 -12.91 3.74
N ALA A 670 2.70 -13.56 4.70
CA ALA A 670 2.02 -14.84 4.48
C ALA A 670 0.89 -14.75 3.43
N ARG A 671 0.03 -13.72 3.52
CA ARG A 671 -1.05 -13.50 2.54
C ARG A 671 -0.52 -13.20 1.14
N LEU A 672 0.59 -12.47 1.03
CA LEU A 672 1.24 -12.18 -0.25
C LEU A 672 1.75 -13.46 -0.93
N ILE A 673 2.36 -14.38 -0.18
CA ILE A 673 2.82 -15.68 -0.70
C ILE A 673 1.65 -16.49 -1.25
N VAL A 674 0.54 -16.60 -0.50
CA VAL A 674 -0.67 -17.31 -0.96
C VAL A 674 -1.22 -16.70 -2.26
N SER A 675 -1.34 -15.37 -2.34
CA SER A 675 -1.82 -14.69 -3.54
C SER A 675 -0.87 -14.86 -4.74
N GLN A 676 0.45 -14.94 -4.52
CA GLN A 676 1.44 -15.22 -5.56
C GLN A 676 1.34 -16.68 -6.06
N ASP A 677 1.10 -17.64 -5.16
CA ASP A 677 0.87 -19.04 -5.51
C ASP A 677 -0.42 -19.22 -6.31
N GLU A 678 -1.53 -18.59 -5.90
CA GLU A 678 -2.80 -18.57 -6.64
C GLU A 678 -2.62 -17.99 -8.05
N ARG A 679 -1.91 -16.85 -8.17
CA ARG A 679 -1.57 -16.24 -9.46
C ARG A 679 -0.74 -17.17 -10.35
N ARG A 680 0.22 -17.91 -9.79
CA ARG A 680 1.02 -18.89 -10.55
C ARG A 680 0.14 -20.00 -11.11
N VAL A 681 -0.73 -20.59 -10.29
CA VAL A 681 -1.65 -21.67 -10.70
C VAL A 681 -2.63 -21.19 -11.79
N LEU A 682 -3.14 -19.96 -11.67
CA LEU A 682 -3.98 -19.35 -12.71
C LEU A 682 -3.22 -19.16 -14.03
N LEU A 683 -1.95 -18.72 -13.99
CA LEU A 683 -1.12 -18.55 -15.18
C LEU A 683 -0.83 -19.90 -15.86
N GLU A 684 -0.46 -20.93 -15.11
CA GLU A 684 -0.26 -22.30 -15.61
C GLU A 684 -1.51 -22.84 -16.29
N ARG A 685 -2.70 -22.59 -15.72
CA ARG A 685 -3.99 -22.98 -16.31
C ARG A 685 -4.30 -22.19 -17.60
N SER A 686 -3.98 -20.90 -17.66
CA SER A 686 -4.16 -20.09 -18.88
C SER A 686 -3.27 -20.59 -20.02
N LEU A 687 -1.98 -20.82 -19.75
CA LEU A 687 -1.04 -21.38 -20.72
C LEU A 687 -1.48 -22.78 -21.20
N ALA A 688 -2.00 -23.63 -20.30
CA ALA A 688 -2.54 -24.94 -20.68
C ALA A 688 -3.79 -24.83 -21.58
N ASN A 689 -4.61 -23.80 -21.39
CA ASN A 689 -5.76 -23.51 -22.26
C ASN A 689 -5.32 -22.98 -23.63
N GLU A 690 -4.35 -22.06 -23.70
CA GLU A 690 -3.78 -21.55 -24.96
C GLU A 690 -3.25 -22.71 -25.83
N ASN A 691 -2.43 -23.59 -25.24
CA ASN A 691 -1.94 -24.81 -25.90
C ASN A 691 -3.07 -25.75 -26.38
N LYS A 692 -4.25 -25.70 -25.77
CA LYS A 692 -5.44 -26.45 -26.20
C LYS A 692 -6.16 -25.74 -27.35
N TYR A 693 -6.25 -24.42 -27.32
CA TYR A 693 -6.82 -23.62 -28.41
C TYR A 693 -5.98 -23.73 -29.68
N GLU A 694 -4.65 -23.68 -29.60
CA GLU A 694 -3.77 -23.89 -30.76
C GLU A 694 -4.02 -25.25 -31.44
N LYS A 695 -4.20 -26.31 -30.66
CA LYS A 695 -4.54 -27.65 -31.18
C LYS A 695 -5.91 -27.67 -31.85
N LEU A 696 -6.92 -27.06 -31.24
CA LEU A 696 -8.26 -26.97 -31.82
C LEU A 696 -8.28 -26.14 -33.10
N ILE A 697 -7.50 -25.05 -33.18
CA ILE A 697 -7.31 -24.25 -34.40
C ILE A 697 -6.63 -25.09 -35.49
N PHE A 698 -5.60 -25.87 -35.15
CA PHE A 698 -4.94 -26.77 -36.09
C PHE A 698 -5.90 -27.86 -36.61
N GLU A 699 -6.66 -28.51 -35.72
CA GLU A 699 -7.67 -29.51 -36.09
C GLU A 699 -8.79 -28.90 -36.95
N ASN A 700 -9.29 -27.70 -36.59
CA ASN A 700 -10.31 -26.99 -37.35
C ASN A 700 -9.80 -26.62 -38.75
N ASN A 701 -8.59 -26.07 -38.89
CA ASN A 701 -7.98 -25.77 -40.18
C ASN A 701 -7.87 -27.02 -41.08
N GLN A 702 -7.55 -28.17 -40.50
CA GLN A 702 -7.49 -29.45 -41.22
C GLN A 702 -8.89 -29.94 -41.65
N LEU A 703 -9.91 -29.76 -40.81
CA LEU A 703 -11.30 -30.05 -41.14
C LEU A 703 -11.85 -29.08 -42.20
N THR A 704 -11.59 -27.78 -42.10
CA THR A 704 -11.96 -26.76 -43.11
C THR A 704 -11.35 -27.09 -44.46
N LYS A 705 -10.06 -27.43 -44.51
CA LYS A 705 -9.41 -27.87 -45.75
C LYS A 705 -10.10 -29.10 -46.35
N LYS A 706 -10.39 -30.10 -45.52
CA LYS A 706 -11.09 -31.32 -45.96
C LYS A 706 -12.53 -31.04 -46.42
N ASN A 707 -13.20 -30.06 -45.81
CA ASN A 707 -14.52 -29.63 -46.24
C ASN A 707 -14.47 -28.96 -47.62
N ILE A 708 -13.51 -28.05 -47.85
CA ILE A 708 -13.27 -27.43 -49.17
C ILE A 708 -12.97 -28.49 -50.26
N GLU A 709 -12.18 -29.52 -49.91
CA GLU A 709 -11.91 -30.66 -50.81
C GLU A 709 -13.19 -31.45 -51.14
N LEU A 710 -14.05 -31.71 -50.15
CA LEU A 710 -15.34 -32.41 -50.33
C LEU A 710 -16.37 -31.55 -51.09
N GLU A 711 -16.48 -30.26 -50.78
CA GLU A 711 -17.34 -29.31 -51.50
C GLU A 711 -16.93 -29.21 -52.97
N SER A 712 -15.62 -29.16 -53.26
CA SER A 712 -15.09 -29.15 -54.63
C SER A 712 -15.48 -30.42 -55.39
N ALA A 713 -15.35 -31.59 -54.76
CA ALA A 713 -15.77 -32.87 -55.34
C ALA A 713 -17.29 -32.97 -55.55
N LEU A 714 -18.09 -32.49 -54.59
CA LEU A 714 -19.55 -32.42 -54.71
C LEU A 714 -20.00 -31.50 -55.84
N GLN A 715 -19.35 -30.34 -56.00
CA GLN A 715 -19.62 -29.45 -57.14
C GLN A 715 -19.23 -30.08 -58.48
N GLU A 716 -18.15 -30.87 -58.53
CA GLU A 716 -17.76 -31.60 -59.74
C GLU A 716 -18.79 -32.67 -60.12
N ILE A 717 -19.20 -33.50 -59.16
CA ILE A 717 -20.26 -34.50 -59.33
C ILE A 717 -21.59 -33.82 -59.73
N ALA A 718 -21.94 -32.68 -59.13
CA ALA A 718 -23.15 -31.94 -59.48
C ALA A 718 -23.11 -31.40 -60.93
N ARG A 719 -21.95 -30.90 -61.40
CA ARG A 719 -21.75 -30.50 -62.80
C ARG A 719 -21.88 -31.70 -63.75
N GLU A 720 -21.24 -32.83 -63.44
CA GLU A 720 -21.36 -34.05 -64.25
C GLU A 720 -22.81 -34.56 -64.30
N TYR A 721 -23.51 -34.57 -63.17
CA TYR A 721 -24.92 -34.96 -63.08
C TYR A 721 -25.81 -34.05 -63.93
N GLN A 722 -25.62 -32.72 -63.87
CA GLN A 722 -26.37 -31.77 -64.68
C GLN A 722 -26.11 -31.98 -66.18
N VAL A 723 -24.86 -32.22 -66.58
CA VAL A 723 -24.49 -32.55 -67.97
C VAL A 723 -25.19 -33.83 -68.42
N LEU A 724 -25.17 -34.90 -67.61
CA LEU A 724 -25.85 -36.16 -67.88
C LEU A 724 -27.38 -35.98 -67.97
N GLN A 725 -27.98 -35.17 -67.11
CA GLN A 725 -29.41 -34.88 -67.13
C GLN A 725 -29.82 -34.11 -68.39
N ILE A 726 -29.02 -33.12 -68.82
CA ILE A 726 -29.22 -32.39 -70.08
C ILE A 726 -29.09 -33.34 -71.28
N GLN A 727 -28.08 -34.22 -71.29
CA GLN A 727 -27.92 -35.24 -72.33
C GLN A 727 -29.13 -36.19 -72.37
N THR A 728 -29.57 -36.70 -71.22
CA THR A 728 -30.74 -37.60 -71.10
C THR A 728 -32.03 -36.91 -71.56
N ASN A 729 -32.26 -35.66 -71.16
CA ASN A 729 -33.40 -34.89 -71.64
C ASN A 729 -33.34 -34.63 -73.15
N THR A 730 -32.15 -34.35 -73.70
CA THR A 730 -31.93 -34.19 -75.14
C THR A 730 -32.19 -35.49 -75.91
N LEU A 731 -31.85 -36.65 -75.33
CA LEU A 731 -32.17 -37.98 -75.87
C LEU A 731 -33.69 -38.21 -75.85
N ASN A 732 -34.36 -37.93 -74.74
CA ASN A 732 -35.81 -38.10 -74.57
C ASN A 732 -36.65 -37.15 -75.44
N GLN A 733 -36.10 -36.00 -75.85
CA GLN A 733 -36.73 -35.07 -76.79
C GLN A 733 -36.61 -35.48 -78.26
N ARG A 734 -35.84 -36.52 -78.61
CA ARG A 734 -35.72 -37.02 -79.99
C ARG A 734 -37.05 -37.60 -80.47
N ARG A 735 -37.75 -36.87 -81.35
CA ARG A 735 -39.00 -37.29 -81.98
C ARG A 735 -38.84 -37.37 -83.49
N TRP A 736 -39.58 -38.28 -84.12
CA TRP A 736 -39.67 -38.35 -85.57
C TRP A 736 -40.40 -37.11 -86.09
N LEU A 737 -39.72 -36.26 -86.85
CA LEU A 737 -40.35 -35.08 -87.44
C LEU A 737 -41.18 -35.47 -88.66
N ASN A 738 -42.34 -34.82 -88.86
CA ASN A 738 -43.08 -35.01 -90.10
C ASN A 738 -42.36 -34.32 -91.25
N ASP A 739 -42.53 -34.85 -92.47
CA ASP A 739 -41.91 -34.23 -93.65
C ASP A 739 -42.43 -32.80 -93.86
N ASP A 740 -43.70 -32.53 -93.64
CA ASP A 740 -44.33 -31.23 -93.94
C ASP A 740 -43.78 -30.08 -93.09
N ASP A 741 -43.38 -30.37 -91.84
CA ASP A 741 -42.87 -29.39 -90.86
C ASP A 741 -41.44 -28.90 -91.15
N VAL A 742 -40.74 -29.49 -92.14
CA VAL A 742 -39.32 -29.21 -92.40
C VAL A 742 -39.06 -28.86 -93.87
N HIS A 743 -38.65 -27.63 -94.13
CA HIS A 743 -38.39 -27.12 -95.49
C HIS A 743 -36.91 -27.17 -95.93
N ALA A 744 -35.96 -27.42 -95.02
CA ALA A 744 -34.52 -27.47 -95.31
C ALA A 744 -33.78 -28.56 -94.50
N CYS A 745 -32.65 -29.03 -95.01
CA CYS A 745 -31.81 -30.04 -94.36
C CYS A 745 -31.25 -29.55 -93.01
N ARG A 746 -31.56 -30.24 -91.90
CA ARG A 746 -31.18 -29.84 -90.52
C ARG A 746 -29.66 -29.73 -90.24
N LYS A 747 -28.78 -30.09 -91.19
CA LYS A 747 -27.31 -29.97 -91.06
C LYS A 747 -26.68 -28.91 -91.98
N CYS A 748 -27.22 -28.70 -93.18
CA CYS A 748 -26.60 -27.84 -94.19
C CYS A 748 -27.56 -26.78 -94.77
N ASP A 749 -28.77 -26.68 -94.20
CA ASP A 749 -29.83 -25.72 -94.51
C ASP A 749 -30.24 -25.63 -95.99
N GLN A 750 -29.83 -26.61 -96.79
CA GLN A 750 -30.24 -26.76 -98.18
C GLN A 750 -31.75 -27.05 -98.25
N ILE A 751 -32.48 -26.16 -98.92
CA ILE A 751 -33.93 -26.23 -99.11
C ILE A 751 -34.30 -27.51 -99.89
N PHE A 752 -35.34 -28.21 -99.42
CA PHE A 752 -35.87 -29.39 -100.09
C PHE A 752 -36.72 -29.00 -101.30
N THR A 753 -36.57 -29.75 -102.39
CA THR A 753 -37.25 -29.53 -103.68
C THR A 753 -37.70 -30.86 -104.27
N VAL A 754 -38.38 -30.86 -105.41
CA VAL A 754 -38.84 -32.09 -106.07
C VAL A 754 -37.68 -33.05 -106.39
N THR A 755 -36.49 -32.51 -106.71
CA THR A 755 -35.27 -33.29 -106.93
C THR A 755 -34.48 -33.53 -105.64
N GLN A 756 -34.48 -32.57 -104.70
CA GLN A 756 -33.81 -32.71 -103.41
C GLN A 756 -34.76 -33.27 -102.34
N ARG A 757 -34.83 -34.61 -102.26
CA ARG A 757 -35.74 -35.33 -101.34
C ARG A 757 -35.28 -35.29 -99.88
N LYS A 758 -36.25 -35.52 -98.98
CA LYS A 758 -36.14 -35.58 -97.51
C LYS A 758 -35.76 -36.98 -97.04
N HIS A 759 -34.92 -37.08 -96.01
CA HIS A 759 -34.52 -38.34 -95.38
C HIS A 759 -34.34 -38.22 -93.86
N HIS A 760 -35.06 -39.04 -93.09
CA HIS A 760 -34.92 -39.08 -91.62
C HIS A 760 -33.67 -39.82 -91.14
N CYS A 761 -33.04 -39.30 -90.10
CA CYS A 761 -32.10 -40.06 -89.28
C CYS A 761 -32.86 -40.96 -88.31
N ARG A 762 -32.64 -42.28 -88.35
CA ARG A 762 -33.36 -43.22 -87.48
C ARG A 762 -32.98 -43.11 -85.99
N ASN A 763 -31.85 -42.49 -85.65
CA ASN A 763 -31.38 -42.28 -84.26
C ASN A 763 -31.88 -40.98 -83.61
N CYS A 764 -32.20 -39.94 -84.39
CA CYS A 764 -32.60 -38.64 -83.83
C CYS A 764 -33.87 -38.04 -84.43
N GLY A 765 -34.53 -38.71 -85.38
CA GLY A 765 -35.83 -38.32 -85.95
C GLY A 765 -35.82 -37.09 -86.87
N ASN A 766 -34.72 -36.31 -86.88
CA ASN A 766 -34.53 -35.14 -87.73
C ASN A 766 -34.36 -35.50 -89.22
N ILE A 767 -34.63 -34.52 -90.10
CA ILE A 767 -34.69 -34.67 -91.55
C ILE A 767 -33.48 -34.00 -92.24
N PHE A 768 -32.88 -34.70 -93.19
CA PHE A 768 -31.64 -34.34 -93.88
C PHE A 768 -31.73 -34.60 -95.39
N CYS A 769 -30.80 -34.01 -96.15
CA CYS A 769 -30.53 -34.41 -97.53
C CYS A 769 -29.72 -35.73 -97.57
N ASP A 770 -29.62 -36.35 -98.74
CA ASP A 770 -28.91 -37.63 -98.90
C ASP A 770 -27.44 -37.52 -98.48
N ASN A 771 -26.74 -36.48 -98.92
CA ASN A 771 -25.33 -36.22 -98.58
C ASN A 771 -25.07 -36.14 -97.06
N CYS A 772 -25.99 -35.53 -96.29
CA CYS A 772 -25.86 -35.38 -94.83
C CYS A 772 -26.36 -36.61 -94.03
N SER A 773 -26.88 -37.63 -94.71
CA SER A 773 -27.45 -38.84 -94.12
C SER A 773 -27.11 -40.11 -94.92
N SER A 774 -25.99 -40.12 -95.62
CA SER A 774 -25.61 -41.18 -96.58
C SER A 774 -25.17 -42.50 -95.92
N LYS A 775 -24.93 -42.48 -94.60
CA LYS A 775 -24.39 -43.60 -93.83
C LYS A 775 -25.46 -44.39 -93.08
N THR A 776 -25.14 -45.62 -92.72
CA THR A 776 -26.03 -46.50 -91.93
C THR A 776 -25.31 -47.05 -90.69
N ALA A 777 -25.98 -47.04 -89.54
CA ALA A 777 -25.46 -47.54 -88.26
C ALA A 777 -26.53 -48.37 -87.52
N VAL A 778 -26.13 -49.15 -86.52
CA VAL A 778 -27.05 -49.87 -85.64
C VAL A 778 -27.58 -48.91 -84.58
N VAL A 779 -28.88 -48.63 -84.61
CA VAL A 779 -29.50 -47.55 -83.81
C VAL A 779 -30.07 -48.04 -82.47
N ALA A 780 -30.45 -49.32 -82.39
CA ALA A 780 -31.02 -49.90 -81.17
C ALA A 780 -30.41 -51.28 -80.93
N ALA A 781 -30.15 -51.63 -79.66
CA ALA A 781 -29.54 -52.90 -79.27
C ALA A 781 -30.33 -54.14 -79.74
N SER A 782 -31.63 -53.99 -80.06
CA SER A 782 -32.51 -55.03 -80.59
C SER A 782 -32.48 -55.20 -82.11
N SER A 783 -31.91 -54.25 -82.88
CA SER A 783 -31.91 -54.28 -84.36
C SER A 783 -30.56 -54.70 -84.92
N LYS A 784 -30.48 -55.90 -85.51
CA LYS A 784 -29.24 -56.41 -86.15
C LYS A 784 -28.94 -55.83 -87.55
N LYS A 785 -29.79 -54.93 -88.08
CA LYS A 785 -29.61 -54.35 -89.43
C LYS A 785 -29.26 -52.86 -89.33
N PRO A 786 -28.18 -52.39 -89.98
CA PRO A 786 -27.86 -50.96 -90.06
C PRO A 786 -29.00 -50.15 -90.70
N GLN A 787 -29.29 -48.99 -90.11
CA GLN A 787 -30.32 -48.06 -90.57
C GLN A 787 -29.72 -46.68 -90.84
N ARG A 788 -30.35 -45.92 -91.74
CA ARG A 788 -29.86 -44.59 -92.16
C ARG A 788 -29.78 -43.61 -90.99
N VAL A 789 -28.63 -42.98 -90.82
CA VAL A 789 -28.37 -41.98 -89.78
C VAL A 789 -27.68 -40.75 -90.38
N CYS A 790 -27.84 -39.60 -89.73
CA CYS A 790 -27.04 -38.41 -90.08
C CYS A 790 -25.58 -38.60 -89.63
N ASP A 791 -24.66 -37.81 -90.20
CA ASP A 791 -23.23 -37.93 -89.90
C ASP A 791 -22.89 -37.84 -88.40
N GLN A 792 -23.63 -37.03 -87.63
CA GLN A 792 -23.37 -36.90 -86.19
C GLN A 792 -23.76 -38.18 -85.46
N CYS A 793 -25.00 -38.64 -85.62
CA CYS A 793 -25.47 -39.89 -85.03
C CYS A 793 -24.70 -41.12 -85.54
N TYR A 794 -24.10 -41.07 -86.73
CA TYR A 794 -23.18 -42.11 -87.19
C TYR A 794 -21.92 -42.15 -86.32
N LYS A 795 -21.30 -40.99 -86.03
CA LYS A 795 -20.16 -40.91 -85.11
C LYS A 795 -20.57 -41.40 -83.73
N ASP A 796 -21.62 -40.82 -83.13
CA ASP A 796 -22.09 -41.13 -81.77
C ASP A 796 -22.42 -42.63 -81.55
N LEU A 797 -22.68 -43.41 -82.61
CA LEU A 797 -22.98 -44.84 -82.57
C LEU A 797 -21.82 -45.74 -83.00
N THR A 798 -20.66 -45.18 -83.38
CA THR A 798 -19.50 -45.93 -83.91
C THR A 798 -18.15 -45.52 -83.31
N SER A 799 -18.10 -44.43 -82.54
CA SER A 799 -17.07 -44.12 -81.56
C SER A 799 -17.27 -44.90 -80.28
#